data_AF-A0A6V8E6G4-F1
#
_entry.id   AF-A0A6V8E6G4-F1
#
_cell.length_a   1.000
_cell.length_b   1.000
_cell.length_c   1.000
_cell.angle_alpha   90.00
_cell.angle_beta   90.00
_cell.angle_gamma   90.00
#
_symmetry.space_group_name_H-M   'P 1'
#
loop_
_entity.id
_entity.type
_entity.pdbx_description
1 polymer ?
#
loop_
_entity_poly.entity_id
_entity_poly.type
_entity_poly.pdbx_seq_one_letter_code
_entity_poly.pdbx_strand_id
1 'polypeptide(L)'
;MTPQPIIIHQYSLGMIGPLFFAFLAAAFFWRNIVPRQLRGLQVAFPTGAKTYEVHKVTSTVDDVRQLLARRGTRFGVVSYLMALMGSLILLFEFLNYRGGGSAGYHAASVQFALVLVVLPAIVSSGTSLGAQAIRPLGVSRASLQSNSALRNASYIALTVAWLLLALGVGGMLMARDVSTTTLYSTVALVAFSPAILAYGRILGSSWHALKQSSEKIAKGNASPFHNHTPNARQQFIAQVVHLNLIAMPFVAANTLVSLIVLAYNPDLFVHSERVLNLPEYRVQSTYMEEGGLLGFGLIELFSHIPQAGIRVPIVTTLLLFLLLNVAAIGFLFVYEVARILFLDIQDVSGWGGIRLADSRLLRAEPVQQANVLNFCFTGFAGQSMLLLALAMITFWDSSFLPQGAQCGQWETNVCAVLEKDMLEQLTWMLASGGQVAFLIVWGFSRSRSAQLDEITFDASMDEDRTRLRGMSDMIYLKQRSISDLLGNDDWGTAIDRFEASTLGREATLVGLDMIRSTQAKMMFHVALGRWDEAEELAVDLLALQGGRDAQTSRLVLCAASLAQRDYREAVPRLALLNNSDVEAVRVRWAASLLSGQVHVDQEAISMLSVDPLKKDNIRMLRQFLSGETELRQSSVAKPAQRAMYLGEIARLRMMGQSEVALNDLERTMDAMGEEEWVHGSLVAALLNHDAGRHLTAINAVKELAAKHPRHPHVRAVVHQLSLEGKTKRLTSEPSKLHWLLENETDWTLSWPLHNVAVPPSLDSNELKQHAVKANAWVLLATEEGVVEHASKKVHRHLPQELPLGLFTHLNGLIITIGGMPVDLGLPAGLKLTAAEKHRLLDP
;
A
#
# COMPACT_ATOMS: atom_id res chain seq x y z
N MET A 1 -55.70 14.62 -6.22
CA MET A 1 -54.61 15.40 -6.85
C MET A 1 -53.97 16.24 -5.77
N THR A 2 -52.76 15.90 -5.36
CA THR A 2 -51.93 16.77 -4.51
C THR A 2 -51.45 17.96 -5.35
N PRO A 3 -51.38 19.19 -4.80
CA PRO A 3 -50.82 20.32 -5.53
C PRO A 3 -49.37 20.01 -5.96
N GLN A 4 -48.95 20.51 -7.11
CA GLN A 4 -47.56 20.42 -7.56
C GLN A 4 -46.69 21.36 -6.70
N PRO A 5 -45.45 20.96 -6.35
CA PRO A 5 -44.58 21.75 -5.48
C PRO A 5 -44.17 23.07 -6.15
N ILE A 6 -43.91 24.12 -5.37
CA ILE A 6 -43.41 25.43 -5.88
C ILE A 6 -41.99 25.65 -5.35
N ILE A 7 -41.11 26.34 -6.10
CA ILE A 7 -39.80 26.76 -5.56
C ILE A 7 -39.93 28.06 -4.78
N ILE A 8 -39.57 28.02 -3.49
CA ILE A 8 -39.58 29.17 -2.60
C ILE A 8 -38.17 29.80 -2.61
N HIS A 9 -38.06 30.98 -3.21
CA HIS A 9 -36.79 31.73 -3.28
C HIS A 9 -36.47 32.56 -2.03
N GLN A 10 -37.46 32.80 -1.17
CA GLN A 10 -37.27 33.58 0.06
C GLN A 10 -36.67 32.72 1.18
N TYR A 11 -35.77 33.31 1.97
CA TYR A 11 -35.27 32.68 3.18
C TYR A 11 -36.38 32.61 4.23
N SER A 12 -36.86 31.40 4.51
CA SER A 12 -37.94 31.15 5.47
C SER A 12 -37.41 30.35 6.67
N LEU A 13 -38.06 30.49 7.83
CA LEU A 13 -37.79 29.65 9.00
C LEU A 13 -38.06 28.15 8.71
N GLY A 14 -38.90 27.85 7.72
CA GLY A 14 -39.19 26.49 7.25
C GLY A 14 -37.99 25.76 6.64
N MET A 15 -36.93 26.48 6.25
CA MET A 15 -35.68 25.92 5.75
C MET A 15 -34.79 25.35 6.87
N ILE A 16 -34.92 25.84 8.10
CA ILE A 16 -34.05 25.44 9.23
C ILE A 16 -34.30 23.98 9.60
N GLY A 17 -35.57 23.53 9.56
CA GLY A 17 -35.95 22.16 9.90
C GLY A 17 -35.18 21.12 9.08
N PRO A 18 -35.31 21.12 7.74
CA PRO A 18 -34.59 20.18 6.87
C PRO A 18 -33.07 20.19 7.06
N LEU A 19 -32.46 21.36 7.15
CA LEU A 19 -31.01 21.49 7.35
C LEU A 19 -30.57 20.96 8.73
N PHE A 20 -31.32 21.24 9.78
CA PHE A 20 -31.04 20.79 11.13
C PHE A 20 -31.18 19.27 11.27
N PHE A 21 -32.25 18.68 10.73
CA PHE A 21 -32.44 17.23 10.72
C PHE A 21 -31.39 16.52 9.85
N ALA A 22 -31.02 17.08 8.70
CA ALA A 22 -29.93 16.57 7.88
C ALA A 22 -28.61 16.57 8.66
N PHE A 23 -28.29 17.66 9.36
CA PHE A 23 -27.07 17.78 10.16
C PHE A 23 -27.05 16.77 11.32
N LEU A 24 -28.15 16.67 12.08
CA LEU A 24 -28.25 15.71 13.17
C LEU A 24 -28.14 14.26 12.67
N ALA A 25 -28.80 13.93 11.56
CA ALA A 25 -28.73 12.61 10.95
C ALA A 25 -27.31 12.28 10.46
N ALA A 26 -26.65 13.22 9.77
CA ALA A 26 -25.26 13.06 9.33
C ALA A 26 -24.29 12.92 10.51
N ALA A 27 -24.45 13.73 11.56
CA ALA A 27 -23.62 13.65 12.76
C ALA A 27 -23.83 12.33 13.53
N PHE A 28 -25.08 11.88 13.66
CA PHE A 28 -25.43 10.59 14.24
C PHE A 28 -24.81 9.43 13.44
N PHE A 29 -24.92 9.51 12.11
CA PHE A 29 -24.38 8.52 11.19
C PHE A 29 -22.86 8.42 11.31
N TRP A 30 -22.16 9.56 11.31
CA TRP A 30 -20.71 9.63 11.49
C TRP A 30 -20.24 9.08 12.84
N ARG A 31 -20.92 9.46 13.93
CA ARG A 31 -20.47 9.09 15.29
C ARG A 31 -20.75 7.63 15.64
N ASN A 32 -21.87 7.08 15.12
CA ASN A 32 -22.38 5.78 15.56
C ASN A 32 -22.38 4.71 14.48
N ILE A 33 -22.68 5.03 13.22
CA ILE A 33 -22.88 4.02 12.18
C ILE A 33 -21.55 3.72 11.47
N VAL A 34 -20.84 4.74 10.97
CA VAL A 34 -19.58 4.56 10.22
C VAL A 34 -18.55 3.71 10.99
N PRO A 35 -18.26 4.00 12.28
CA PRO A 35 -17.26 3.25 13.02
C PRO A 35 -17.69 1.80 13.30
N ARG A 36 -19.00 1.56 13.39
CA ARG A 36 -19.54 0.19 13.59
C ARG A 36 -19.50 -0.63 12.30
N GLN A 37 -19.71 0.00 11.14
CA GLN A 37 -19.66 -0.69 9.84
C GLN A 37 -18.24 -1.09 9.42
N LEU A 38 -17.24 -0.27 9.79
CA LEU A 38 -15.83 -0.55 9.54
C LEU A 38 -15.15 -1.37 10.65
N ARG A 39 -15.89 -1.84 11.65
CA ARG A 39 -15.36 -2.77 12.64
C ARG A 39 -15.14 -4.14 12.00
N GLY A 40 -13.98 -4.74 12.23
CA GLY A 40 -13.64 -6.05 11.68
C GLY A 40 -13.10 -5.99 10.26
N LEU A 41 -12.43 -4.89 9.88
CA LEU A 41 -11.63 -4.86 8.65
C LEU A 41 -10.56 -5.95 8.75
N GLN A 42 -10.35 -6.65 7.65
CA GLN A 42 -9.43 -7.78 7.59
C GLN A 42 -8.53 -7.70 6.37
N VAL A 43 -7.34 -8.28 6.49
CA VAL A 43 -6.36 -8.38 5.41
C VAL A 43 -5.98 -9.84 5.27
N ALA A 44 -6.00 -10.36 4.04
CA ALA A 44 -5.47 -11.69 3.73
C ALA A 44 -4.07 -11.53 3.14
N PHE A 45 -3.14 -12.39 3.52
CA PHE A 45 -1.80 -12.39 2.95
C PHE A 45 -1.37 -13.82 2.62
N PRO A 46 -0.59 -14.01 1.53
CA PRO A 46 -0.14 -15.34 1.13
C PRO A 46 0.93 -15.84 2.09
N THR A 47 0.75 -17.05 2.62
CA THR A 47 1.76 -17.77 3.41
C THR A 47 2.37 -18.94 2.64
N GLY A 48 1.74 -19.36 1.54
CA GLY A 48 2.19 -20.44 0.67
C GLY A 48 1.45 -20.46 -0.66
N ALA A 49 1.72 -21.46 -1.50
CA ALA A 49 1.22 -21.50 -2.88
C ALA A 49 -0.32 -21.45 -3.01
N LYS A 50 -1.06 -21.92 -2.00
CA LYS A 50 -2.53 -21.90 -1.94
C LYS A 50 -3.09 -21.64 -0.53
N THR A 51 -2.27 -21.09 0.36
CA THR A 51 -2.63 -20.84 1.76
C THR A 51 -2.55 -19.34 2.03
N TYR A 52 -3.65 -18.79 2.51
CA TYR A 52 -3.75 -17.39 2.91
C TYR A 52 -4.13 -17.32 4.37
N GLU A 53 -3.53 -16.39 5.08
CA GLU A 53 -3.83 -16.15 6.48
C GLU A 53 -4.56 -14.81 6.62
N VAL A 54 -5.64 -14.79 7.39
CA VAL A 54 -6.55 -13.64 7.49
C VAL A 54 -6.39 -12.97 8.85
N HIS A 55 -6.12 -11.67 8.83
CA HIS A 55 -5.86 -10.88 10.04
C HIS A 55 -6.88 -9.80 10.25
N LYS A 56 -7.24 -9.55 11.50
CA LYS A 56 -8.12 -8.42 11.88
C LYS A 56 -7.27 -7.15 12.02
N VAL A 57 -7.54 -6.17 11.16
CA VAL A 57 -6.93 -4.83 11.24
C VAL A 57 -7.63 -3.97 12.29
N THR A 58 -8.95 -4.03 12.38
CA THR A 58 -9.74 -3.29 13.37
C THR A 58 -10.57 -4.23 14.22
N SER A 59 -10.34 -4.22 15.53
CA SER A 59 -11.04 -5.10 16.47
C SER A 59 -12.15 -4.36 17.22
N THR A 60 -11.86 -3.11 17.61
CA THR A 60 -12.76 -2.24 18.36
C THR A 60 -13.24 -1.05 17.53
N VAL A 61 -14.28 -0.39 18.02
CA VAL A 61 -14.76 0.88 17.43
C VAL A 61 -13.73 1.99 17.60
N ASP A 62 -12.91 1.94 18.66
CA ASP A 62 -11.89 2.95 18.91
C ASP A 62 -10.70 2.81 17.97
N ASP A 63 -10.31 1.59 17.59
CA ASP A 63 -9.30 1.33 16.54
C ASP A 63 -9.73 2.00 15.23
N VAL A 64 -11.00 1.85 14.85
CA VAL A 64 -11.58 2.46 13.65
C VAL A 64 -11.57 3.98 13.74
N ARG A 65 -11.92 4.55 14.89
CA ARG A 65 -11.89 6.01 15.10
C ARG A 65 -10.47 6.55 14.97
N GLN A 66 -9.48 5.86 15.53
CA GLN A 66 -8.07 6.24 15.38
C GLN A 66 -7.64 6.19 13.92
N LEU A 67 -8.04 5.17 13.16
CA LEU A 67 -7.77 5.05 11.73
C LEU A 67 -8.43 6.19 10.92
N LEU A 68 -9.69 6.52 11.22
CA LEU A 68 -10.44 7.61 10.59
C LEU A 68 -9.90 9.00 10.95
N ALA A 69 -9.24 9.16 12.11
CA ALA A 69 -8.67 10.43 12.54
C ALA A 69 -7.31 10.76 11.87
N ARG A 70 -6.67 9.77 11.23
CA ARG A 70 -5.37 9.94 10.57
C ARG A 70 -5.45 10.96 9.44
N ARG A 71 -4.33 11.66 9.18
CA ARG A 71 -4.28 12.69 8.13
C ARG A 71 -4.62 12.13 6.74
N GLY A 72 -4.27 10.87 6.46
CA GLY A 72 -4.52 10.21 5.18
C GLY A 72 -6.00 10.04 4.82
N THR A 73 -6.90 9.89 5.80
CA THR A 73 -8.33 9.60 5.60
C THR A 73 -9.23 10.84 5.57
N ARG A 74 -8.73 12.00 6.02
CA ARG A 74 -9.54 13.22 6.23
C ARG A 74 -10.26 13.68 4.97
N PHE A 75 -9.58 13.67 3.84
CA PHE A 75 -10.15 14.16 2.58
C PHE A 75 -11.33 13.30 2.11
N GLY A 76 -11.17 11.96 2.15
CA GLY A 76 -12.24 11.02 1.87
C GLY A 76 -13.40 11.13 2.82
N VAL A 77 -13.13 11.24 4.13
CA VAL A 77 -14.19 11.43 5.14
C VAL A 77 -15.00 12.70 4.86
N VAL A 78 -14.34 13.83 4.56
CA VAL A 78 -15.05 15.08 4.22
C VAL A 78 -15.88 14.91 2.96
N SER A 79 -15.33 14.32 1.91
CA SER A 79 -16.04 14.05 0.65
C SER A 79 -17.28 13.17 0.87
N TYR A 80 -17.17 12.12 1.70
CA TYR A 80 -18.28 11.25 2.06
C TYR A 80 -19.37 11.99 2.84
N LEU A 81 -18.99 12.76 3.86
CA LEU A 81 -19.94 13.50 4.70
C LEU A 81 -20.64 14.62 3.92
N MET A 82 -19.93 15.30 3.02
CA MET A 82 -20.54 16.28 2.11
C MET A 82 -21.63 15.62 1.26
N ALA A 83 -21.30 14.52 0.59
CA ALA A 83 -22.25 13.82 -0.29
C ALA A 83 -23.47 13.29 0.48
N LEU A 84 -23.24 12.65 1.64
CA LEU A 84 -24.30 12.17 2.52
C LEU A 84 -25.20 13.31 3.02
N MET A 85 -24.60 14.43 3.46
CA MET A 85 -25.34 15.61 3.92
C MET A 85 -26.21 16.17 2.78
N GLY A 86 -25.67 16.28 1.57
CA GLY A 86 -26.43 16.71 0.39
C GLY A 86 -27.65 15.83 0.12
N SER A 87 -27.49 14.51 0.07
CA SER A 87 -28.61 13.58 -0.11
C SER A 87 -29.65 13.66 1.03
N LEU A 88 -29.20 13.84 2.28
CA LEU A 88 -30.10 13.99 3.43
C LEU A 88 -30.88 15.30 3.40
N ILE A 89 -30.28 16.41 2.95
CA ILE A 89 -31.00 17.68 2.79
C ILE A 89 -32.14 17.50 1.78
N LEU A 90 -31.89 16.86 0.63
CA LEU A 90 -32.94 16.55 -0.35
C LEU A 90 -34.04 15.68 0.25
N LEU A 91 -33.67 14.66 1.05
CA LEU A 91 -34.62 13.80 1.75
C LEU A 91 -35.52 14.59 2.70
N PHE A 92 -34.94 15.42 3.55
CA PHE A 92 -35.70 16.14 4.57
C PHE A 92 -36.51 17.30 3.99
N GLU A 93 -36.07 17.93 2.90
CA GLU A 93 -36.91 18.87 2.14
C GLU A 93 -38.14 18.17 1.55
N PHE A 94 -37.96 16.99 0.97
CA PHE A 94 -39.07 16.15 0.49
C PHE A 94 -40.05 15.77 1.59
N LEU A 95 -39.54 15.30 2.73
CA LEU A 95 -40.38 14.95 3.87
C LEU A 95 -41.10 16.17 4.46
N ASN A 96 -40.45 17.34 4.47
CA ASN A 96 -41.04 18.58 4.97
C ASN A 96 -42.19 19.06 4.08
N TYR A 97 -42.04 18.98 2.76
CA TYR A 97 -43.10 19.26 1.79
C TYR A 97 -44.27 18.27 1.94
N ARG A 98 -43.98 16.97 1.91
CA ARG A 98 -45.00 15.91 1.98
C ARG A 98 -45.73 15.86 3.33
N GLY A 99 -45.05 16.25 4.40
CA GLY A 99 -45.61 16.38 5.75
C GLY A 99 -46.45 17.65 5.96
N GLY A 100 -46.58 18.52 4.94
CA GLY A 100 -47.33 19.78 5.02
C GLY A 100 -46.62 20.90 5.79
N GLY A 101 -45.33 20.75 6.09
CA GLY A 101 -44.54 21.75 6.82
C GLY A 101 -44.05 22.91 5.94
N SER A 102 -44.13 22.78 4.61
CA SER A 102 -43.81 23.82 3.65
C SER A 102 -44.74 23.76 2.44
N ALA A 103 -45.04 24.93 1.83
CA ALA A 103 -45.80 25.03 0.58
C ALA A 103 -45.01 24.54 -0.65
N GLY A 104 -43.70 24.31 -0.51
CA GLY A 104 -42.81 23.92 -1.60
C GLY A 104 -41.35 23.75 -1.15
N TYR A 105 -40.44 23.62 -2.12
CA TYR A 105 -39.01 23.40 -1.87
C TYR A 105 -38.25 24.72 -1.75
N HIS A 106 -37.36 24.83 -0.77
CA HIS A 106 -36.55 26.02 -0.61
C HIS A 106 -35.37 26.03 -1.60
N ALA A 107 -35.27 27.06 -2.42
CA ALA A 107 -34.23 27.19 -3.44
C ALA A 107 -32.81 27.09 -2.84
N ALA A 108 -32.57 27.80 -1.73
CA ALA A 108 -31.25 27.84 -1.10
C ALA A 108 -30.80 26.48 -0.53
N SER A 109 -31.71 25.69 0.06
CA SER A 109 -31.36 24.38 0.61
C SER A 109 -31.13 23.35 -0.50
N VAL A 110 -31.94 23.35 -1.55
CA VAL A 110 -31.78 22.47 -2.72
C VAL A 110 -30.49 22.80 -3.47
N GLN A 111 -30.15 24.08 -3.66
CA GLN A 111 -28.88 24.48 -4.29
C GLN A 111 -27.68 24.02 -3.46
N PHE A 112 -27.73 24.23 -2.15
CA PHE A 112 -26.68 23.77 -1.24
C PHE A 112 -26.52 22.24 -1.29
N ALA A 113 -27.63 21.51 -1.31
CA ALA A 113 -27.64 20.06 -1.44
C ALA A 113 -27.02 19.57 -2.75
N LEU A 114 -27.37 20.19 -3.89
CA LEU A 114 -26.81 19.84 -5.20
C LEU A 114 -25.29 20.06 -5.25
N VAL A 115 -24.78 21.17 -4.71
CA VAL A 115 -23.33 21.42 -4.61
C VAL A 115 -22.64 20.35 -3.77
N LEU A 116 -23.25 19.98 -2.63
CA LEU A 116 -22.73 18.95 -1.75
C LEU A 116 -22.73 17.54 -2.35
N VAL A 117 -23.56 17.26 -3.37
CA VAL A 117 -23.57 15.98 -4.09
C VAL A 117 -22.62 16.00 -5.30
N VAL A 118 -22.68 17.04 -6.13
CA VAL A 118 -21.92 17.11 -7.40
C VAL A 118 -20.41 17.26 -7.16
N LEU A 119 -19.99 18.09 -6.19
CA LEU A 119 -18.57 18.31 -5.95
C LEU A 119 -17.83 17.03 -5.52
N PRO A 120 -18.34 16.23 -4.55
CA PRO A 120 -17.79 14.91 -4.27
C PRO A 120 -17.83 13.96 -5.46
N ALA A 121 -18.86 14.00 -6.31
CA ALA A 121 -18.93 13.14 -7.50
C ALA A 121 -17.80 13.45 -8.51
N ILE A 122 -17.47 14.72 -8.73
CA ILE A 122 -16.34 15.13 -9.59
C ILE A 122 -15.00 14.66 -8.99
N VAL A 123 -14.81 14.84 -7.68
CA VAL A 123 -13.63 14.35 -6.95
C VAL A 123 -13.53 12.82 -7.04
N SER A 124 -14.66 12.11 -6.99
CA SER A 124 -14.79 10.66 -7.15
C SER A 124 -14.24 10.20 -8.50
N SER A 125 -14.61 10.89 -9.59
CA SER A 125 -14.09 10.60 -10.93
C SER A 125 -12.58 10.79 -11.01
N GLY A 126 -12.06 11.89 -10.48
CA GLY A 126 -10.63 12.19 -10.51
C GLY A 126 -9.78 11.17 -9.74
N THR A 127 -10.21 10.82 -8.53
CA THR A 127 -9.52 9.83 -7.69
C THR A 127 -9.60 8.43 -8.27
N SER A 128 -10.73 8.03 -8.84
CA SER A 128 -10.92 6.74 -9.52
C SER A 128 -10.12 6.63 -10.82
N LEU A 129 -10.06 7.69 -11.63
CA LEU A 129 -9.23 7.72 -12.84
C LEU A 129 -7.75 7.61 -12.48
N GLY A 130 -7.33 8.35 -11.45
CA GLY A 130 -5.99 8.30 -10.90
C GLY A 130 -5.57 6.90 -10.45
N ALA A 131 -6.42 6.20 -9.70
CA ALA A 131 -6.14 4.85 -9.24
C ALA A 131 -6.10 3.81 -10.37
N GLN A 132 -6.80 4.06 -11.48
CA GLN A 132 -6.83 3.15 -12.63
C GLN A 132 -5.69 3.41 -13.64
N ALA A 133 -5.26 4.67 -13.80
CA ALA A 133 -4.26 5.08 -14.79
C ALA A 133 -2.83 5.08 -14.23
N ILE A 134 -2.66 5.44 -12.95
CA ILE A 134 -1.35 5.53 -12.32
C ILE A 134 -1.08 4.20 -11.62
N ARG A 135 0.01 3.51 -12.02
CA ARG A 135 0.43 2.27 -11.36
C ARG A 135 0.60 2.52 -9.85
N PRO A 136 0.08 1.66 -8.97
CA PRO A 136 0.35 1.76 -7.54
C PRO A 136 1.86 1.65 -7.32
N LEU A 137 2.43 2.58 -6.55
CA LEU A 137 3.79 2.42 -6.02
C LEU A 137 3.76 1.18 -5.12
N GLY A 138 4.59 0.17 -5.39
CA GLY A 138 4.51 -1.09 -4.64
C GLY A 138 4.71 -2.38 -5.42
N VAL A 139 4.55 -2.38 -6.74
CA VAL A 139 4.51 -3.65 -7.52
C VAL A 139 5.89 -4.32 -7.65
N SER A 140 6.99 -3.57 -7.51
CA SER A 140 8.36 -4.11 -7.52
C SER A 140 9.15 -3.89 -6.23
N ARG A 141 8.74 -2.94 -5.37
CA ARG A 141 9.36 -2.63 -4.06
C ARG A 141 8.29 -2.12 -3.11
N ALA A 142 8.37 -2.47 -1.83
CA ALA A 142 7.37 -2.14 -0.80
C ALA A 142 7.40 -0.65 -0.39
N SER A 143 6.95 0.24 -1.27
CA SER A 143 7.00 1.69 -1.06
C SER A 143 5.90 2.18 -0.10
N LEU A 144 6.30 2.88 0.95
CA LEU A 144 5.50 3.71 1.85
C LEU A 144 5.44 5.18 1.39
N GLN A 145 6.01 5.52 0.23
CA GLN A 145 5.95 6.88 -0.31
C GLN A 145 4.51 7.42 -0.28
N SER A 146 4.31 8.48 0.52
CA SER A 146 3.07 9.24 0.53
C SER A 146 2.85 9.94 -0.82
N ASN A 147 1.61 10.32 -1.11
CA ASN A 147 1.25 11.18 -2.23
C ASN A 147 2.21 12.38 -2.33
N SER A 148 3.18 12.32 -3.23
CA SER A 148 4.06 13.44 -3.52
C SER A 148 3.22 14.60 -4.08
N ALA A 149 3.65 15.84 -3.88
CA ALA A 149 3.00 17.00 -4.49
C ALA A 149 2.82 16.82 -6.01
N LEU A 150 3.80 16.15 -6.64
CA LEU A 150 3.75 15.76 -8.05
C LEU A 150 2.63 14.75 -8.36
N ARG A 151 2.39 13.76 -7.49
CA ARG A 151 1.30 12.78 -7.67
C ARG A 151 -0.07 13.41 -7.45
N ASN A 152 -0.24 14.27 -6.44
CA ASN A 152 -1.47 15.04 -6.28
C ASN A 152 -1.71 15.97 -7.48
N ALA A 153 -0.67 16.65 -7.96
CA ALA A 153 -0.74 17.44 -9.19
C ALA A 153 -1.10 16.58 -10.40
N SER A 154 -0.58 15.35 -10.49
CA SER A 154 -0.94 14.41 -11.57
C SER A 154 -2.40 13.97 -11.48
N TYR A 155 -2.94 13.71 -10.28
CA TYR A 155 -4.36 13.41 -10.11
C TYR A 155 -5.25 14.59 -10.52
N ILE A 156 -4.88 15.82 -10.14
CA ILE A 156 -5.61 17.03 -10.53
C ILE A 156 -5.52 17.25 -12.04
N ALA A 157 -4.32 17.18 -12.62
CA ALA A 157 -4.10 17.37 -14.06
C ALA A 157 -4.87 16.34 -14.89
N LEU A 158 -4.87 15.07 -14.47
CA LEU A 158 -5.62 13.99 -15.11
C LEU A 158 -7.13 14.23 -15.01
N THR A 159 -7.62 14.73 -13.87
CA THR A 159 -9.04 15.08 -13.68
C THR A 159 -9.44 16.23 -14.60
N VAL A 160 -8.64 17.29 -14.66
CA VAL A 160 -8.89 18.45 -15.54
C VAL A 160 -8.88 18.02 -17.00
N ALA A 161 -7.88 17.23 -17.42
CA ALA A 161 -7.80 16.70 -18.78
C ALA A 161 -9.03 15.84 -19.12
N TRP A 162 -9.51 15.02 -18.18
CA TRP A 162 -10.71 14.20 -18.37
C TRP A 162 -11.99 15.03 -18.50
N LEU A 163 -12.15 16.06 -17.68
CA LEU A 163 -13.30 16.97 -17.78
C LEU A 163 -13.26 17.77 -19.08
N LEU A 164 -12.09 18.20 -19.54
CA LEU A 164 -11.92 18.84 -20.85
C LEU A 164 -12.29 17.87 -21.99
N LEU A 165 -11.94 16.59 -21.86
CA LEU A 165 -12.36 15.56 -22.82
C LEU A 165 -13.88 15.38 -22.82
N ALA A 166 -14.52 15.34 -21.64
CA ALA A 166 -15.98 15.27 -21.54
C ALA A 166 -16.66 16.48 -22.21
N LEU A 167 -16.11 17.68 -22.02
CA LEU A 167 -16.57 18.89 -22.70
C LEU A 167 -16.32 18.83 -24.22
N GLY A 168 -15.20 18.26 -24.66
CA GLY A 168 -14.90 18.02 -26.07
C GLY A 168 -15.90 17.08 -26.75
N VAL A 169 -16.32 16.02 -26.05
CA VAL A 169 -17.43 15.15 -26.49
C VAL A 169 -18.73 15.95 -26.58
N GLY A 170 -19.01 16.83 -25.60
CA GLY A 170 -20.13 17.75 -25.65
C GLY A 170 -20.11 18.65 -26.89
N GLY A 171 -18.96 19.25 -27.20
CA GLY A 171 -18.78 20.08 -28.41
C GLY A 171 -19.01 19.30 -29.71
N MET A 172 -18.58 18.03 -29.77
CA MET A 172 -18.85 17.15 -30.90
C MET A 172 -20.35 16.85 -31.06
N LEU A 173 -21.06 16.60 -29.95
CA LEU A 173 -22.51 16.32 -29.97
C LEU A 173 -23.31 17.57 -30.34
N MET A 174 -22.91 18.76 -29.86
CA MET A 174 -23.50 20.03 -30.28
C MET A 174 -23.35 20.24 -31.79
N ALA A 175 -22.18 19.93 -32.36
CA ALA A 175 -21.94 20.03 -33.80
C ALA A 175 -22.78 19.04 -34.64
N ARG A 176 -23.42 18.05 -34.02
CA ARG A 176 -24.31 17.07 -34.66
C ARG A 176 -25.80 17.34 -34.42
N ASP A 177 -26.15 18.51 -33.86
CA ASP A 177 -27.54 18.90 -33.55
C ASP A 177 -28.32 17.84 -32.75
N VAL A 178 -27.65 17.19 -31.80
CA VAL A 178 -28.26 16.22 -30.88
C VAL A 178 -29.13 16.96 -29.85
N SER A 179 -30.23 16.35 -29.39
CA SER A 179 -31.11 16.94 -28.38
C SER A 179 -30.35 17.35 -27.11
N THR A 180 -30.76 18.45 -26.49
CA THR A 180 -30.16 19.01 -25.26
C THR A 180 -30.13 17.99 -24.12
N THR A 181 -31.18 17.20 -23.99
CA THR A 181 -31.32 16.10 -23.02
C THR A 181 -30.22 15.05 -23.19
N THR A 182 -30.00 14.59 -24.43
CA THR A 182 -28.97 13.58 -24.74
C THR A 182 -27.56 14.16 -24.65
N LEU A 183 -27.40 15.44 -24.98
CA LEU A 183 -26.14 16.15 -24.85
C LEU A 183 -25.65 16.17 -23.40
N TYR A 184 -26.46 16.70 -22.47
CA TYR A 184 -26.05 16.85 -21.07
C TYR A 184 -25.90 15.50 -20.36
N SER A 185 -26.80 14.54 -20.61
CA SER A 185 -26.70 13.20 -20.02
C SER A 185 -25.45 12.45 -20.50
N THR A 186 -25.08 12.56 -21.78
CA THR A 186 -23.87 11.94 -22.32
C THR A 186 -22.59 12.59 -21.79
N VAL A 187 -22.53 13.92 -21.73
CA VAL A 187 -21.39 14.65 -21.15
C VAL A 187 -21.20 14.28 -19.67
N ALA A 188 -22.29 14.21 -18.91
CA ALA A 188 -22.26 13.79 -17.51
C ALA A 188 -21.85 12.32 -17.36
N LEU A 189 -22.33 11.40 -18.22
CA LEU A 189 -21.87 10.02 -18.25
C LEU A 189 -20.36 9.95 -18.47
N VAL A 190 -19.82 10.67 -19.46
CA VAL A 190 -18.38 10.66 -19.75
C VAL A 190 -17.61 11.22 -18.56
N ALA A 191 -18.07 12.32 -17.95
CA ALA A 191 -17.43 12.93 -16.78
C ALA A 191 -17.41 11.99 -15.55
N PHE A 192 -18.46 11.19 -15.33
CA PHE A 192 -18.57 10.26 -14.21
C PHE A 192 -18.11 8.82 -14.51
N SER A 193 -17.81 8.51 -15.77
CA SER A 193 -17.44 7.16 -16.20
C SER A 193 -16.23 6.55 -15.47
N PRO A 194 -15.16 7.28 -15.06
CA PRO A 194 -14.04 6.65 -14.36
C PRO A 194 -14.43 6.03 -13.02
N ALA A 195 -15.32 6.70 -12.26
CA ALA A 195 -15.82 6.18 -10.99
C ALA A 195 -16.72 4.96 -11.20
N ILE A 196 -17.56 4.99 -12.24
CA ILE A 196 -18.43 3.87 -12.62
C ILE A 196 -17.62 2.63 -13.01
N LEU A 197 -16.59 2.81 -13.84
CA LEU A 197 -15.70 1.73 -14.27
C LEU A 197 -14.91 1.15 -13.10
N ALA A 198 -14.39 1.99 -12.20
CA ALA A 198 -13.70 1.52 -11.00
C ALA A 198 -14.61 0.64 -10.13
N TYR A 199 -15.85 1.08 -9.93
CA TYR A 199 -16.86 0.34 -9.17
C TYR A 199 -17.17 -1.01 -9.81
N GLY A 200 -17.49 -1.04 -11.11
CA GLY A 200 -17.77 -2.27 -11.85
C GLY A 200 -16.60 -3.26 -11.84
N ARG A 201 -15.35 -2.77 -11.94
CA ARG A 201 -14.14 -3.60 -11.88
C ARG A 201 -13.91 -4.24 -10.52
N ILE A 202 -14.01 -3.46 -9.45
CA ILE A 202 -13.83 -3.96 -8.08
C ILE A 202 -14.90 -5.00 -7.75
N LEU A 203 -16.15 -4.73 -8.11
CA LEU A 203 -17.25 -5.66 -7.90
C LEU A 203 -17.12 -6.93 -8.73
N GLY A 204 -16.84 -6.80 -10.03
CA GLY A 204 -16.76 -7.94 -10.94
C GLY A 204 -15.64 -8.89 -10.56
N SER A 205 -14.50 -8.35 -10.14
CA SER A 205 -13.34 -9.14 -9.70
C SER A 205 -13.54 -9.81 -8.33
N SER A 206 -14.34 -9.24 -7.43
CA SER A 206 -14.54 -9.75 -6.06
C SER A 206 -15.85 -10.52 -5.84
N TRP A 207 -16.76 -10.53 -6.83
CA TRP A 207 -18.12 -11.06 -6.71
C TRP A 207 -18.20 -12.50 -6.17
N HIS A 208 -17.34 -13.41 -6.65
CA HIS A 208 -17.43 -14.82 -6.23
C HIS A 208 -17.04 -15.01 -4.77
N ALA A 209 -15.99 -14.31 -4.32
CA ALA A 209 -15.58 -14.33 -2.92
C ALA A 209 -16.67 -13.77 -2.00
N LEU A 210 -17.33 -12.68 -2.43
CA LEU A 210 -18.47 -12.11 -1.70
C LEU A 210 -19.67 -13.04 -1.64
N LYS A 211 -20.00 -13.69 -2.77
CA LYS A 211 -21.10 -14.66 -2.83
C LYS A 211 -20.83 -15.82 -1.86
N GLN A 212 -19.63 -16.40 -1.90
CA GLN A 212 -19.24 -17.51 -1.03
C GLN A 212 -19.23 -17.11 0.45
N SER A 213 -18.71 -15.91 0.75
CA SER A 213 -18.69 -15.38 2.12
C SER A 213 -20.10 -15.17 2.66
N SER A 214 -20.93 -14.43 1.93
CA SER A 214 -22.32 -14.14 2.32
C SER A 214 -23.16 -15.40 2.46
N GLU A 215 -22.96 -16.40 1.60
CA GLU A 215 -23.64 -17.69 1.67
C GLU A 215 -23.34 -18.44 2.98
N LYS A 216 -22.07 -18.50 3.40
CA LYS A 216 -21.69 -19.20 4.63
C LYS A 216 -22.24 -18.47 5.87
N ILE A 217 -22.15 -17.14 5.89
CA ILE A 217 -22.69 -16.31 6.99
C ILE A 217 -24.22 -16.46 7.07
N ALA A 218 -24.91 -16.46 5.93
CA ALA A 218 -26.36 -16.63 5.84
C ALA A 218 -26.83 -17.99 6.39
N LYS A 219 -26.00 -19.03 6.28
CA LYS A 219 -26.24 -20.38 6.84
C LYS A 219 -25.84 -20.53 8.31
N GLY A 220 -25.31 -19.48 8.94
CA GLY A 220 -24.84 -19.53 10.34
C GLY A 220 -23.45 -20.12 10.53
N ASN A 221 -22.73 -20.41 9.45
CA ASN A 221 -21.37 -20.94 9.48
C ASN A 221 -20.35 -19.79 9.49
N ALA A 222 -19.16 -20.05 10.07
CA ALA A 222 -18.02 -19.17 9.86
C ALA A 222 -17.68 -19.11 8.36
N SER A 223 -17.48 -17.90 7.82
CA SER A 223 -16.98 -17.76 6.44
C SER A 223 -15.46 -17.97 6.42
N PRO A 224 -14.86 -18.30 5.26
CA PRO A 224 -13.40 -18.40 5.14
C PRO A 224 -12.71 -17.08 5.53
N PHE A 225 -13.44 -15.97 5.43
CA PHE A 225 -12.97 -14.64 5.77
C PHE A 225 -13.32 -14.24 7.21
N HIS A 226 -14.34 -14.84 7.83
CA HIS A 226 -14.78 -14.52 9.19
C HIS A 226 -14.85 -15.76 10.08
N ASN A 227 -13.89 -15.89 10.99
CA ASN A 227 -13.82 -17.01 11.95
C ASN A 227 -14.74 -16.85 13.18
N HIS A 228 -15.84 -16.11 13.07
CA HIS A 228 -16.80 -15.98 14.16
C HIS A 228 -18.17 -16.46 13.70
N THR A 229 -18.90 -17.10 14.60
CA THR A 229 -20.29 -17.47 14.34
C THR A 229 -21.14 -16.20 14.26
N PRO A 230 -21.91 -16.01 13.18
CA PRO A 230 -22.67 -14.79 12.98
C PRO A 230 -23.92 -14.76 13.87
N ASN A 231 -24.19 -13.61 14.48
CA ASN A 231 -25.41 -13.34 15.23
C ASN A 231 -26.63 -13.33 14.30
N ALA A 232 -27.84 -13.58 14.83
CA ALA A 232 -29.09 -13.61 14.04
C ALA A 232 -29.29 -12.37 13.14
N ARG A 233 -28.95 -11.17 13.65
CA ARG A 233 -28.99 -9.93 12.86
C ARG A 233 -28.00 -9.94 11.68
N GLN A 234 -26.80 -10.47 11.89
CA GLN A 234 -25.79 -10.59 10.84
C GLN A 234 -26.18 -11.62 9.79
N GLN A 235 -26.82 -12.72 10.20
CA GLN A 235 -27.36 -13.73 9.28
C GLN A 235 -28.45 -13.13 8.38
N PHE A 236 -29.39 -12.37 8.94
CA PHE A 236 -30.43 -11.70 8.15
C PHE A 236 -29.85 -10.70 7.14
N ILE A 237 -28.90 -9.86 7.58
CA ILE A 237 -28.22 -8.92 6.67
C ILE A 237 -27.46 -9.67 5.57
N ALA A 238 -26.75 -10.74 5.93
CA ALA A 238 -26.02 -11.57 4.97
C ALA A 238 -26.94 -12.27 3.97
N GLN A 239 -28.14 -12.70 4.38
CA GLN A 239 -29.15 -13.26 3.48
C GLN A 239 -29.63 -12.23 2.44
N VAL A 240 -29.90 -10.99 2.87
CA VAL A 240 -30.27 -9.89 1.97
C VAL A 240 -29.14 -9.59 0.98
N VAL A 241 -27.90 -9.50 1.47
CA VAL A 241 -26.71 -9.28 0.62
C VAL A 241 -26.51 -10.44 -0.37
N HIS A 242 -26.67 -11.68 0.09
CA HIS A 242 -26.51 -12.88 -0.75
C HIS A 242 -27.55 -12.92 -1.87
N LEU A 243 -28.81 -12.63 -1.58
CA LEU A 243 -29.88 -12.56 -2.58
C LEU A 243 -29.57 -11.51 -3.64
N ASN A 244 -29.12 -10.33 -3.22
CA ASN A 244 -28.74 -9.26 -4.15
C ASN A 244 -27.52 -9.65 -4.99
N LEU A 245 -26.50 -10.29 -4.41
CA LEU A 245 -25.34 -10.78 -5.16
C LEU A 245 -25.72 -11.83 -6.20
N ILE A 246 -26.69 -12.71 -5.91
CA ILE A 246 -27.22 -13.65 -6.90
C ILE A 246 -27.95 -12.92 -8.02
N ALA A 247 -28.74 -11.89 -7.71
CA ALA A 247 -29.50 -11.13 -8.69
C ALA A 247 -28.62 -10.28 -9.62
N MET A 248 -27.47 -9.77 -9.14
CA MET A 248 -26.60 -8.83 -9.86
C MET A 248 -26.23 -9.26 -11.31
N PRO A 249 -25.71 -10.48 -11.58
CA PRO A 249 -25.39 -10.88 -12.95
C PRO A 249 -26.61 -10.93 -13.89
N PHE A 250 -27.78 -11.30 -13.37
CA PHE A 250 -29.01 -11.34 -14.16
C PHE A 250 -29.50 -9.93 -14.52
N VAL A 251 -29.48 -9.01 -13.55
CA VAL A 251 -29.83 -7.61 -13.80
C VAL A 251 -28.85 -6.99 -14.81
N ALA A 252 -27.55 -7.24 -14.66
CA ALA A 252 -26.55 -6.71 -15.58
C ALA A 252 -26.67 -7.30 -17.00
N ALA A 253 -26.97 -8.61 -17.12
CA ALA A 253 -27.24 -9.25 -18.40
C ALA A 253 -28.52 -8.69 -19.05
N ASN A 254 -29.59 -8.52 -18.27
CA ASN A 254 -30.83 -7.88 -18.73
C ASN A 254 -30.55 -6.49 -19.32
N THR A 255 -29.75 -5.68 -18.65
CA THR A 255 -29.40 -4.33 -19.13
C THR A 255 -28.57 -4.37 -20.41
N LEU A 256 -27.57 -5.25 -20.51
CA LEU A 256 -26.78 -5.40 -21.73
C LEU A 256 -27.63 -5.86 -22.92
N VAL A 257 -28.50 -6.86 -22.72
CA VAL A 257 -29.40 -7.35 -23.77
C VAL A 257 -30.38 -6.25 -24.17
N SER A 258 -30.94 -5.53 -23.21
CA SER A 258 -31.86 -4.41 -23.47
C SER A 258 -31.19 -3.32 -24.32
N LEU A 259 -29.94 -2.98 -24.02
CA LEU A 259 -29.12 -2.05 -24.81
C LEU A 259 -28.89 -2.53 -26.25
N ILE A 260 -28.58 -3.81 -26.44
CA ILE A 260 -28.36 -4.40 -27.77
C ILE A 260 -29.66 -4.39 -28.58
N VAL A 261 -30.79 -4.72 -27.95
CA VAL A 261 -32.09 -4.73 -28.64
C VAL A 261 -32.48 -3.32 -29.08
N LEU A 262 -32.29 -2.29 -28.26
CA LEU A 262 -32.50 -0.90 -28.69
C LEU A 262 -31.61 -0.48 -29.85
N ALA A 263 -30.33 -0.85 -29.77
CA ALA A 263 -29.37 -0.51 -30.81
C ALA A 263 -29.76 -1.15 -32.15
N TYR A 264 -30.48 -2.28 -32.11
CA TYR A 264 -31.00 -2.96 -33.29
C TYR A 264 -32.35 -2.39 -33.76
N ASN A 265 -33.31 -2.18 -32.85
CA ASN A 265 -34.61 -1.61 -33.16
C ASN A 265 -35.17 -0.80 -31.98
N PRO A 266 -35.28 0.54 -32.10
CA PRO A 266 -35.76 1.41 -31.02
C PRO A 266 -37.28 1.29 -30.78
N ASP A 267 -38.06 0.86 -31.77
CA ASP A 267 -39.53 0.82 -31.70
C ASP A 267 -40.08 -0.49 -31.11
N LEU A 268 -39.20 -1.42 -30.73
CA LEU A 268 -39.59 -2.77 -30.28
C LEU A 268 -40.25 -2.78 -28.88
N PHE A 269 -40.16 -1.67 -28.14
CA PHE A 269 -40.59 -1.54 -26.74
C PHE A 269 -41.74 -0.53 -26.58
N VAL A 270 -42.81 -0.71 -27.35
CA VAL A 270 -44.07 0.05 -27.17
C VAL A 270 -45.07 -0.81 -26.41
N HIS A 271 -45.56 -0.28 -25.29
CA HIS A 271 -46.56 -0.94 -24.47
C HIS A 271 -47.90 -1.11 -25.19
N SER A 272 -48.62 -2.18 -24.86
CA SER A 272 -49.96 -2.44 -25.37
C SER A 272 -50.95 -1.37 -24.92
N GLU A 273 -52.01 -1.12 -25.71
CA GLU A 273 -53.07 -0.19 -25.34
C GLU A 273 -53.70 -0.51 -23.97
N ARG A 274 -53.62 -1.76 -23.52
CA ARG A 274 -54.08 -2.17 -22.20
C ARG A 274 -53.29 -1.53 -21.07
N VAL A 275 -51.95 -1.50 -21.19
CA VAL A 275 -51.07 -0.89 -20.19
C VAL A 275 -51.25 0.63 -20.18
N LEU A 276 -51.33 1.25 -21.36
CA LEU A 276 -51.53 2.69 -21.51
C LEU A 276 -52.86 3.18 -20.92
N ASN A 277 -53.90 2.32 -20.91
CA ASN A 277 -55.20 2.63 -20.34
C ASN A 277 -55.31 2.37 -18.83
N LEU A 278 -54.24 1.92 -18.16
CA LEU A 278 -54.25 1.74 -16.70
C LEU A 278 -54.15 3.11 -15.99
N PRO A 279 -55.06 3.44 -15.06
CA PRO A 279 -55.06 4.74 -14.39
C PRO A 279 -53.85 4.95 -13.46
N GLU A 280 -53.15 3.87 -13.11
CA GLU A 280 -51.95 3.91 -12.26
C GLU A 280 -50.64 3.98 -13.05
N TYR A 281 -50.64 3.66 -14.34
CA TYR A 281 -49.45 3.68 -15.18
C TYR A 281 -49.19 5.10 -15.67
N ARG A 282 -47.96 5.60 -15.43
CA ARG A 282 -47.47 6.85 -16.02
C ARG A 282 -46.43 6.48 -17.06
N VAL A 283 -46.60 7.01 -18.27
CA VAL A 283 -45.63 6.86 -19.35
C VAL A 283 -44.29 7.43 -18.86
N GLN A 284 -43.26 6.58 -18.85
CA GLN A 284 -41.89 7.00 -18.55
C GLN A 284 -41.17 7.40 -19.83
N SER A 285 -40.21 8.32 -19.70
CA SER A 285 -39.42 8.79 -20.85
C SER A 285 -38.51 7.68 -21.40
N THR A 286 -38.11 6.72 -20.55
CA THR A 286 -37.26 5.60 -20.93
C THR A 286 -37.78 4.27 -20.36
N TYR A 287 -37.94 3.26 -21.22
CA TYR A 287 -38.38 1.92 -20.83
C TYR A 287 -37.39 1.19 -19.89
N MET A 288 -36.17 1.71 -19.69
CA MET A 288 -35.22 1.07 -18.79
C MET A 288 -35.44 1.43 -17.31
N GLU A 289 -36.12 2.53 -17.00
CA GLU A 289 -36.63 2.77 -15.65
C GLU A 289 -37.75 1.80 -15.28
N GLU A 290 -38.42 1.22 -16.29
CA GLU A 290 -39.38 0.15 -16.10
C GLU A 290 -38.72 -1.20 -15.78
N GLY A 291 -37.39 -1.27 -15.73
CA GLY A 291 -36.60 -2.47 -15.43
C GLY A 291 -35.98 -3.16 -16.65
N GLY A 292 -35.92 -2.47 -17.79
CA GLY A 292 -35.42 -3.01 -19.06
C GLY A 292 -36.32 -4.10 -19.62
N LEU A 293 -35.77 -5.03 -20.42
CA LEU A 293 -36.52 -6.10 -21.07
C LEU A 293 -37.38 -6.92 -20.09
N LEU A 294 -36.82 -7.33 -18.95
CA LEU A 294 -37.54 -8.08 -17.92
C LEU A 294 -38.67 -7.25 -17.30
N GLY A 295 -38.40 -5.98 -17.02
CA GLY A 295 -39.37 -5.06 -16.43
C GLY A 295 -40.55 -4.77 -17.36
N PHE A 296 -40.26 -4.42 -18.62
CA PHE A 296 -41.24 -4.25 -19.69
C PHE A 296 -42.15 -5.48 -19.83
N GLY A 297 -41.56 -6.68 -19.92
CA GLY A 297 -42.31 -7.92 -20.03
C GLY A 297 -43.20 -8.23 -18.82
N LEU A 298 -42.76 -7.86 -17.61
CA LEU A 298 -43.53 -8.05 -16.38
C LEU A 298 -44.69 -7.06 -16.26
N ILE A 299 -44.52 -5.81 -16.70
CA ILE A 299 -45.62 -4.82 -16.75
C ILE A 299 -46.71 -5.30 -17.70
N GLU A 300 -46.33 -5.79 -18.89
CA GLU A 300 -47.28 -6.41 -19.83
C GLU A 300 -47.97 -7.65 -19.23
N LEU A 301 -47.21 -8.52 -18.55
CA LEU A 301 -47.77 -9.70 -17.90
C LEU A 301 -48.78 -9.34 -16.80
N PHE A 302 -48.41 -8.43 -15.89
CA PHE A 302 -49.26 -8.04 -14.77
C PHE A 302 -50.42 -7.13 -15.16
N SER A 303 -50.42 -6.55 -16.36
CA SER A 303 -51.59 -5.88 -16.94
C SER A 303 -52.81 -6.80 -17.07
N HIS A 304 -52.61 -8.12 -17.09
CA HIS A 304 -53.66 -9.13 -17.14
C HIS A 304 -54.38 -9.34 -15.79
N ILE A 305 -53.87 -8.78 -14.69
CA ILE A 305 -54.49 -8.87 -13.37
C ILE A 305 -55.50 -7.72 -13.22
N PRO A 306 -56.81 -8.00 -13.09
CA PRO A 306 -57.85 -6.97 -13.04
C PRO A 306 -57.94 -6.23 -11.69
N GLN A 307 -57.38 -6.79 -10.62
CA GLN A 307 -57.45 -6.23 -9.27
C GLN A 307 -56.26 -5.28 -8.99
N ALA A 308 -56.53 -3.97 -8.90
CA ALA A 308 -55.53 -2.95 -8.61
C ALA A 308 -54.80 -3.17 -7.27
N GLY A 309 -55.50 -3.68 -6.25
CA GLY A 309 -54.93 -3.98 -4.93
C GLY A 309 -53.85 -5.07 -4.90
N ILE A 310 -53.73 -5.88 -5.97
CA ILE A 310 -52.68 -6.91 -6.11
C ILE A 310 -51.64 -6.47 -7.15
N ARG A 311 -52.09 -5.91 -8.28
CA ARG A 311 -51.23 -5.45 -9.37
C ARG A 311 -50.28 -4.33 -8.95
N VAL A 312 -50.81 -3.27 -8.34
CA VAL A 312 -50.03 -2.07 -8.00
C VAL A 312 -48.91 -2.38 -7.01
N PRO A 313 -49.15 -3.10 -5.88
CA PRO A 313 -48.07 -3.45 -4.98
C PRO A 313 -47.01 -4.34 -5.61
N ILE A 314 -47.39 -5.29 -6.47
CA ILE A 314 -46.42 -6.21 -7.12
C ILE A 314 -45.51 -5.44 -8.08
N VAL A 315 -46.09 -4.65 -9.00
CA VAL A 315 -45.33 -3.85 -9.97
C VAL A 315 -44.47 -2.82 -9.25
N THR A 316 -45.02 -2.12 -8.26
CA THR A 316 -44.27 -1.11 -7.50
C THR A 316 -43.14 -1.75 -6.68
N THR A 317 -43.38 -2.88 -6.03
CA THR A 317 -42.34 -3.58 -5.25
C THR A 317 -41.24 -4.13 -6.14
N LEU A 318 -41.57 -4.60 -7.35
CA LEU A 318 -40.61 -5.14 -8.29
C LEU A 318 -39.78 -4.05 -8.98
N LEU A 319 -40.40 -2.93 -9.38
CA LEU A 319 -39.70 -1.74 -9.87
C LEU A 319 -38.81 -1.15 -8.78
N LEU A 320 -39.32 -1.03 -7.55
CA LEU A 320 -38.54 -0.65 -6.39
C LEU A 320 -37.38 -1.65 -6.19
N PHE A 321 -37.58 -2.95 -6.32
CA PHE A 321 -36.51 -3.93 -6.19
C PHE A 321 -35.44 -3.80 -7.29
N LEU A 322 -35.82 -3.62 -8.56
CA LEU A 322 -34.88 -3.48 -9.67
C LEU A 322 -34.07 -2.17 -9.59
N LEU A 323 -34.70 -1.06 -9.19
CA LEU A 323 -34.08 0.26 -9.10
C LEU A 323 -33.35 0.49 -7.76
N LEU A 324 -33.97 0.14 -6.64
CA LEU A 324 -33.38 0.25 -5.31
C LEU A 324 -32.26 -0.79 -5.13
N ASN A 325 -32.23 -1.89 -5.89
CA ASN A 325 -31.02 -2.70 -5.97
C ASN A 325 -29.83 -1.85 -6.41
N VAL A 326 -29.95 -0.96 -7.40
CA VAL A 326 -28.82 -0.11 -7.80
C VAL A 326 -28.45 0.92 -6.72
N ALA A 327 -29.46 1.59 -6.13
CA ALA A 327 -29.24 2.69 -5.18
C ALA A 327 -28.95 2.26 -3.73
N ALA A 328 -29.71 1.30 -3.17
CA ALA A 328 -29.51 0.78 -1.82
C ALA A 328 -28.26 -0.11 -1.72
N ILE A 329 -27.87 -0.79 -2.80
CA ILE A 329 -26.54 -1.41 -2.87
C ILE A 329 -25.51 -0.28 -2.78
N GLY A 330 -25.55 0.76 -3.61
CA GLY A 330 -24.59 1.87 -3.57
C GLY A 330 -24.27 2.45 -2.17
N PHE A 331 -25.29 2.61 -1.31
CA PHE A 331 -25.14 3.09 0.08
C PHE A 331 -24.50 2.07 1.03
N LEU A 332 -24.99 0.82 1.04
CA LEU A 332 -24.43 -0.25 1.89
C LEU A 332 -23.04 -0.70 1.40
N PHE A 333 -22.76 -0.52 0.11
CA PHE A 333 -21.61 -1.12 -0.55
C PHE A 333 -20.30 -0.35 -0.37
N VAL A 334 -20.31 0.95 -0.02
CA VAL A 334 -19.05 1.68 0.26
C VAL A 334 -18.22 0.99 1.35
N TYR A 335 -18.88 0.48 2.40
CA TYR A 335 -18.21 -0.23 3.48
C TYR A 335 -17.80 -1.65 3.10
N GLU A 336 -18.59 -2.31 2.26
CA GLU A 336 -18.27 -3.65 1.76
C GLU A 336 -17.08 -3.59 0.78
N VAL A 337 -17.02 -2.57 -0.07
CA VAL A 337 -15.85 -2.25 -0.92
C VAL A 337 -14.61 -2.01 -0.08
N ALA A 338 -14.73 -1.26 1.01
CA ALA A 338 -13.61 -1.07 1.93
C ALA A 338 -13.12 -2.40 2.52
N ARG A 339 -14.03 -3.29 2.92
CA ARG A 339 -13.66 -4.64 3.40
C ARG A 339 -12.95 -5.45 2.31
N ILE A 340 -13.45 -5.44 1.08
CA ILE A 340 -12.86 -6.16 -0.07
C ILE A 340 -11.45 -5.65 -0.38
N LEU A 341 -11.28 -4.33 -0.46
CA LEU A 341 -9.99 -3.71 -0.79
C LEU A 341 -8.95 -3.93 0.31
N PHE A 342 -9.37 -4.03 1.57
CA PHE A 342 -8.47 -4.41 2.66
C PHE A 342 -8.11 -5.90 2.61
N LEU A 343 -9.06 -6.76 2.25
CA LEU A 343 -8.87 -8.20 2.20
C LEU A 343 -7.98 -8.64 1.02
N ASP A 344 -7.83 -7.77 0.01
CA ASP A 344 -6.98 -7.95 -1.18
C ASP A 344 -7.32 -9.21 -2.02
N ILE A 345 -8.58 -9.69 -1.93
CA ILE A 345 -9.01 -10.92 -2.62
C ILE A 345 -9.05 -10.74 -4.16
N GLN A 346 -9.07 -9.51 -4.66
CA GLN A 346 -9.22 -9.23 -6.09
C GLN A 346 -8.11 -9.86 -6.94
N ASP A 347 -6.90 -10.03 -6.39
CA ASP A 347 -5.77 -10.68 -7.05
C ASP A 347 -5.94 -12.20 -7.19
N VAL A 348 -6.70 -12.78 -6.26
CA VAL A 348 -6.94 -14.24 -6.17
C VAL A 348 -8.22 -14.63 -6.90
N SER A 349 -9.29 -13.84 -6.74
CA SER A 349 -10.62 -14.19 -7.25
C SER A 349 -10.90 -13.71 -8.66
N GLY A 350 -10.17 -12.70 -9.16
CA GLY A 350 -10.62 -11.96 -10.31
C GLY A 350 -9.53 -11.48 -11.26
N TRP A 351 -9.98 -10.99 -12.40
CA TRP A 351 -9.14 -10.34 -13.40
C TRP A 351 -9.41 -8.83 -13.38
N GLY A 352 -8.35 -8.02 -13.43
CA GLY A 352 -8.48 -6.57 -13.57
C GLY A 352 -8.90 -5.81 -12.30
N GLY A 353 -8.68 -6.38 -11.11
CA GLY A 353 -8.83 -5.69 -9.82
C GLY A 353 -7.97 -4.42 -9.70
N ILE A 354 -8.29 -3.56 -8.73
CA ILE A 354 -7.55 -2.32 -8.45
C ILE A 354 -6.72 -2.54 -7.18
N ARG A 355 -5.39 -2.70 -7.35
CA ARG A 355 -4.45 -2.79 -6.24
C ARG A 355 -4.04 -1.39 -5.79
N LEU A 356 -4.26 -1.08 -4.52
CA LEU A 356 -3.92 0.24 -3.96
C LEU A 356 -2.66 0.19 -3.07
N ALA A 357 -2.41 -0.95 -2.43
CA ALA A 357 -1.27 -1.18 -1.55
C ALA A 357 -0.94 -2.68 -1.51
N ASP A 358 0.25 -3.02 -1.00
CA ASP A 358 0.62 -4.41 -0.75
C ASP A 358 -0.12 -4.94 0.50
N SER A 359 -0.73 -6.13 0.43
CA SER A 359 -1.45 -6.76 1.55
C SER A 359 -0.58 -6.90 2.80
N ARG A 360 0.71 -7.22 2.62
CA ARG A 360 1.69 -7.28 3.71
C ARG A 360 1.81 -5.96 4.46
N LEU A 361 1.88 -4.85 3.73
CA LEU A 361 1.92 -3.50 4.32
C LEU A 361 0.55 -3.06 4.84
N LEU A 362 -0.57 -3.48 4.22
CA LEU A 362 -1.90 -3.18 4.75
C LEU A 362 -2.12 -3.79 6.14
N ARG A 363 -1.54 -4.96 6.40
CA ARG A 363 -1.58 -5.58 7.72
C ARG A 363 -0.76 -4.78 8.74
N ALA A 364 0.48 -4.42 8.40
CA ALA A 364 1.42 -3.85 9.36
C ALA A 364 1.34 -2.32 9.51
N GLU A 365 0.96 -1.61 8.44
CA GLU A 365 1.17 -0.17 8.34
C GLU A 365 -0.14 0.65 8.26
N PRO A 366 -0.46 1.40 9.33
CA PRO A 366 -1.72 2.15 9.40
C PRO A 366 -1.78 3.35 8.46
N VAL A 367 -0.63 3.79 7.92
CA VAL A 367 -0.58 4.79 6.85
C VAL A 367 -1.16 4.22 5.55
N GLN A 368 -0.86 2.97 5.20
CA GLN A 368 -1.41 2.32 4.01
C GLN A 368 -2.89 2.01 4.18
N GLN A 369 -3.30 1.56 5.37
CA GLN A 369 -4.71 1.39 5.73
C GLN A 369 -5.50 2.70 5.53
N ALA A 370 -4.92 3.83 5.96
CA ALA A 370 -5.54 5.14 5.79
C ALA A 370 -5.67 5.53 4.30
N ASN A 371 -4.69 5.22 3.46
CA ASN A 371 -4.73 5.50 2.02
C ASN A 371 -5.82 4.71 1.30
N VAL A 372 -5.95 3.41 1.60
CA VAL A 372 -7.02 2.57 1.04
C VAL A 372 -8.39 3.08 1.47
N LEU A 373 -8.55 3.41 2.75
CA LEU A 373 -9.82 3.90 3.27
C LEU A 373 -10.17 5.29 2.69
N ASN A 374 -9.18 6.15 2.50
CA ASN A 374 -9.35 7.43 1.80
C ASN A 374 -9.88 7.22 0.39
N PHE A 375 -9.27 6.32 -0.38
CA PHE A 375 -9.75 5.98 -1.72
C PHE A 375 -11.19 5.44 -1.69
N CYS A 376 -11.53 4.58 -0.72
CA CYS A 376 -12.89 4.06 -0.61
C CYS A 376 -13.93 5.19 -0.42
N PHE A 377 -13.61 6.16 0.44
CA PHE A 377 -14.50 7.28 0.72
C PHE A 377 -14.47 8.39 -0.35
N THR A 378 -13.35 8.64 -1.03
CA THR A 378 -13.34 9.62 -2.13
C THR A 378 -13.92 9.03 -3.41
N GLY A 379 -13.49 7.82 -3.76
CA GLY A 379 -13.67 7.21 -5.09
C GLY A 379 -15.05 6.58 -5.32
N PHE A 380 -15.75 6.17 -4.24
CA PHE A 380 -17.08 5.56 -4.35
C PHE A 380 -18.19 6.38 -3.70
N ALA A 381 -17.90 7.18 -2.67
CA ALA A 381 -18.95 7.89 -1.95
C ALA A 381 -19.67 8.92 -2.82
N GLY A 382 -18.92 9.71 -3.60
CA GLY A 382 -19.50 10.74 -4.46
C GLY A 382 -20.47 10.13 -5.47
N GLN A 383 -20.05 9.05 -6.12
CA GLN A 383 -20.89 8.38 -7.12
C GLN A 383 -22.10 7.66 -6.52
N SER A 384 -21.93 6.91 -5.44
CA SER A 384 -23.06 6.20 -4.80
C SER A 384 -24.11 7.17 -4.27
N MET A 385 -23.69 8.29 -3.68
CA MET A 385 -24.60 9.32 -3.17
C MET A 385 -25.23 10.14 -4.30
N LEU A 386 -24.52 10.36 -5.41
CA LEU A 386 -25.10 10.94 -6.62
C LEU A 386 -26.22 10.06 -7.17
N LEU A 387 -25.97 8.75 -7.32
CA LEU A 387 -26.99 7.80 -7.78
C LEU A 387 -28.18 7.74 -6.82
N LEU A 388 -27.94 7.77 -5.51
CA LEU A 388 -29.01 7.82 -4.51
C LEU A 388 -29.83 9.12 -4.64
N ALA A 389 -29.17 10.27 -4.75
CA ALA A 389 -29.83 11.56 -4.91
C ALA A 389 -30.64 11.62 -6.21
N LEU A 390 -30.08 11.16 -7.32
CA LEU A 390 -30.75 11.07 -8.61
C LEU A 390 -31.97 10.14 -8.54
N ALA A 391 -31.82 8.93 -7.99
CA ALA A 391 -32.92 8.00 -7.82
C ALA A 391 -34.03 8.56 -6.92
N MET A 392 -33.68 9.34 -5.90
CA MET A 392 -34.68 10.02 -5.08
C MET A 392 -35.44 11.10 -5.85
N ILE A 393 -34.75 11.87 -6.69
CA ILE A 393 -35.33 12.94 -7.50
C ILE A 393 -36.24 12.36 -8.60
N THR A 394 -35.88 11.24 -9.22
CA THR A 394 -36.65 10.65 -10.34
C THR A 394 -37.79 9.74 -9.87
N PHE A 395 -37.63 8.99 -8.77
CA PHE A 395 -38.56 7.90 -8.41
C PHE A 395 -39.73 8.29 -7.48
N TRP A 396 -39.54 9.21 -6.52
CA TRP A 396 -40.50 9.39 -5.40
C TRP A 396 -41.75 10.21 -5.74
N ASP A 397 -41.71 10.95 -6.84
CA ASP A 397 -42.82 11.49 -7.63
C ASP A 397 -42.15 12.15 -8.83
N SER A 398 -42.73 12.07 -10.03
CA SER A 398 -42.21 12.71 -11.26
C SER A 398 -42.31 14.24 -11.23
N SER A 399 -42.35 14.83 -10.03
CA SER A 399 -42.56 16.25 -9.73
C SER A 399 -41.63 16.76 -8.62
N PHE A 400 -40.54 16.04 -8.28
CA PHE A 400 -39.60 16.47 -7.23
C PHE A 400 -39.03 17.87 -7.48
N LEU A 401 -38.70 18.22 -8.74
CA LEU A 401 -38.45 19.61 -9.14
C LEU A 401 -39.64 20.07 -9.99
N PRO A 402 -40.26 21.23 -9.68
CA PRO A 402 -41.33 21.76 -10.51
C PRO A 402 -40.79 22.29 -11.84
N GLN A 403 -41.61 22.21 -12.88
CA GLN A 403 -41.26 22.62 -14.24
C GLN A 403 -42.07 23.84 -14.69
N GLY A 404 -41.53 24.58 -15.66
CA GLY A 404 -42.15 25.80 -16.20
C GLY A 404 -42.28 26.92 -15.16
N ALA A 405 -43.40 27.67 -15.19
CA ALA A 405 -43.62 28.85 -14.35
C ALA A 405 -43.54 28.61 -12.83
N GLN A 406 -43.68 27.36 -12.37
CA GLN A 406 -43.56 26.97 -10.96
C GLN A 406 -42.10 26.93 -10.46
N CYS A 407 -41.14 26.96 -11.37
CA CYS A 407 -39.70 27.00 -11.08
C CYS A 407 -39.18 28.43 -10.80
N GLY A 408 -39.99 29.46 -11.04
CA GLY A 408 -39.65 30.85 -10.70
C GLY A 408 -38.34 31.32 -11.36
N GLN A 409 -37.43 31.89 -10.57
CA GLN A 409 -36.14 32.42 -11.07
C GLN A 409 -35.19 31.34 -11.60
N TRP A 410 -35.48 30.06 -11.35
CA TRP A 410 -34.67 28.93 -11.81
C TRP A 410 -35.08 28.39 -13.17
N GLU A 411 -36.17 28.89 -13.75
CA GLU A 411 -36.71 28.46 -15.04
C GLU A 411 -35.65 28.47 -16.15
N THR A 412 -34.87 29.54 -16.29
CA THR A 412 -33.89 29.70 -17.37
C THR A 412 -32.53 29.04 -17.11
N ASN A 413 -32.27 28.57 -15.88
CA ASN A 413 -30.93 28.11 -15.48
C ASN A 413 -30.95 26.67 -14.98
N VAL A 414 -31.57 26.43 -13.83
CA VAL A 414 -31.50 25.13 -13.14
C VAL A 414 -32.55 24.18 -13.71
N CYS A 415 -33.78 24.64 -13.89
CA CYS A 415 -34.86 23.81 -14.44
C CYS A 415 -34.76 23.59 -15.97
N ALA A 416 -34.12 24.51 -16.70
CA ALA A 416 -33.80 24.31 -18.12
C ALA A 416 -32.73 23.23 -18.35
N VAL A 417 -31.89 22.96 -17.35
CA VAL A 417 -30.85 21.91 -17.43
C VAL A 417 -31.32 20.63 -16.77
N LEU A 418 -31.90 20.70 -15.56
CA LEU A 418 -32.42 19.55 -14.79
C LEU A 418 -33.86 19.21 -15.21
N GLU A 419 -34.07 18.98 -16.50
CA GLU A 419 -35.33 18.45 -17.00
C GLU A 419 -35.53 17.00 -16.52
N LYS A 420 -36.79 16.59 -16.39
CA LYS A 420 -37.18 15.24 -15.96
C LYS A 420 -36.51 14.19 -16.85
N ASP A 421 -36.68 14.30 -18.16
CA ASP A 421 -36.14 13.34 -19.13
C ASP A 421 -34.61 13.28 -19.09
N MET A 422 -33.94 14.39 -18.78
CA MET A 422 -32.48 14.43 -18.66
C MET A 422 -32.01 13.69 -17.40
N LEU A 423 -32.68 13.90 -16.27
CA LEU A 423 -32.37 13.24 -15.00
C LEU A 423 -32.62 11.74 -15.06
N GLU A 424 -33.73 11.31 -15.67
CA GLU A 424 -34.08 9.90 -15.90
C GLU A 424 -33.03 9.24 -16.82
N GLN A 425 -32.74 9.87 -17.97
CA GLN A 425 -31.72 9.38 -18.91
C GLN A 425 -30.34 9.28 -18.24
N LEU A 426 -29.92 10.29 -17.45
CA LEU A 426 -28.64 10.27 -16.75
C LEU A 426 -28.57 9.16 -15.70
N THR A 427 -29.60 9.03 -14.85
CA THR A 427 -29.66 8.00 -13.80
C THR A 427 -29.47 6.62 -14.41
N TRP A 428 -30.16 6.39 -15.53
CA TRP A 428 -30.05 5.15 -16.27
C TRP A 428 -28.67 4.95 -16.92
N MET A 429 -28.11 5.95 -17.60
CA MET A 429 -26.79 5.85 -18.25
C MET A 429 -25.69 5.50 -17.23
N LEU A 430 -25.73 6.10 -16.05
CA LEU A 430 -24.77 5.83 -14.98
C LEU A 430 -24.94 4.41 -14.40
N ALA A 431 -26.19 3.98 -14.17
CA ALA A 431 -26.50 2.64 -13.66
C ALA A 431 -26.12 1.53 -14.66
N SER A 432 -26.51 1.70 -15.92
CA SER A 432 -26.23 0.74 -17.00
C SER A 432 -24.73 0.64 -17.29
N GLY A 433 -24.01 1.77 -17.33
CA GLY A 433 -22.56 1.78 -17.49
C GLY A 433 -21.85 0.95 -16.42
N GLY A 434 -22.31 1.03 -15.16
CA GLY A 434 -21.74 0.25 -14.04
C GLY A 434 -22.02 -1.23 -14.16
N GLN A 435 -23.25 -1.59 -14.55
CA GLN A 435 -23.66 -2.98 -14.74
C GLN A 435 -22.95 -3.65 -15.92
N VAL A 436 -22.76 -2.95 -17.04
CA VAL A 436 -22.00 -3.46 -18.19
C VAL A 436 -20.53 -3.65 -17.82
N ALA A 437 -19.91 -2.67 -17.14
CA ALA A 437 -18.53 -2.79 -16.66
C ALA A 437 -18.36 -3.97 -15.70
N PHE A 438 -19.31 -4.16 -14.78
CA PHE A 438 -19.36 -5.32 -13.90
C PHE A 438 -19.44 -6.63 -14.69
N LEU A 439 -20.37 -6.75 -15.64
CA LEU A 439 -20.62 -8.00 -16.38
C LEU A 439 -19.39 -8.46 -17.16
N ILE A 440 -18.69 -7.52 -17.82
CA ILE A 440 -17.46 -7.80 -18.57
C ILE A 440 -16.39 -8.38 -17.64
N VAL A 441 -16.12 -7.69 -16.53
CA VAL A 441 -15.07 -8.10 -15.58
C VAL A 441 -15.43 -9.40 -14.87
N TRP A 442 -16.70 -9.55 -14.47
CA TRP A 442 -17.23 -10.77 -13.88
C TRP A 442 -17.10 -11.98 -14.83
N GLY A 443 -17.43 -11.79 -16.11
CA GLY A 443 -17.32 -12.81 -17.14
C GLY A 443 -15.87 -13.33 -17.29
N PHE A 444 -14.90 -12.42 -17.36
CA PHE A 444 -13.48 -12.79 -17.42
C PHE A 444 -12.94 -13.37 -16.10
N SER A 445 -13.45 -12.91 -14.96
CA SER A 445 -13.01 -13.37 -13.63
C SER A 445 -13.44 -14.80 -13.31
N ARG A 446 -14.44 -15.35 -14.01
CA ARG A 446 -14.99 -16.69 -13.76
C ARG A 446 -13.95 -17.81 -13.87
N SER A 447 -12.97 -17.67 -14.76
CA SER A 447 -11.91 -18.68 -14.95
C SER A 447 -10.96 -18.75 -13.75
N ARG A 448 -10.56 -17.60 -13.21
CA ARG A 448 -9.66 -17.47 -12.05
C ARG A 448 -10.36 -17.81 -10.74
N SER A 449 -11.63 -17.44 -10.66
CA SER A 449 -12.49 -17.71 -9.51
C SER A 449 -12.66 -19.19 -9.18
N ALA A 450 -12.51 -20.10 -10.15
CA ALA A 450 -12.56 -21.54 -9.89
C ALA A 450 -11.41 -22.01 -8.99
N GLN A 451 -10.30 -21.26 -8.93
CA GLN A 451 -9.15 -21.57 -8.07
C GLN A 451 -9.39 -21.17 -6.60
N LEU A 452 -10.40 -20.35 -6.29
CA LEU A 452 -10.70 -19.93 -4.90
C LEU A 452 -11.07 -21.10 -4.01
N ASP A 453 -11.77 -22.10 -4.55
CA ASP A 453 -12.17 -23.27 -3.77
C ASP A 453 -10.97 -24.17 -3.39
N GLU A 454 -9.84 -24.02 -4.09
CA GLU A 454 -8.58 -24.71 -3.77
C GLU A 454 -7.72 -23.95 -2.74
N ILE A 455 -8.12 -22.72 -2.37
CA ILE A 455 -7.35 -21.85 -1.49
C ILE A 455 -7.93 -21.90 -0.08
N THR A 456 -7.07 -22.22 0.89
CA THR A 456 -7.44 -22.25 2.30
C THR A 456 -7.15 -20.90 2.95
N PHE A 457 -8.19 -20.29 3.52
CA PHE A 457 -8.06 -19.09 4.34
C PHE A 457 -8.08 -19.49 5.82
N ASP A 458 -6.94 -19.34 6.50
CA ASP A 458 -6.84 -19.60 7.94
C ASP A 458 -6.97 -18.30 8.72
N ALA A 459 -8.08 -18.19 9.43
CA ALA A 459 -8.42 -17.03 10.25
C ALA A 459 -8.26 -17.31 11.77
N SER A 460 -7.78 -18.50 12.16
CA SER A 460 -7.50 -18.93 13.55
C SER A 460 -6.02 -18.82 13.93
N MET A 461 -5.11 -18.93 12.95
CA MET A 461 -3.65 -18.93 13.18
C MET A 461 -3.12 -17.76 14.02
N ASP A 462 -3.70 -16.56 13.95
CA ASP A 462 -3.21 -15.41 14.72
C ASP A 462 -3.44 -15.55 16.24
N GLU A 463 -4.64 -16.01 16.62
CA GLU A 463 -4.99 -16.26 18.02
C GLU A 463 -4.16 -17.42 18.58
N ASP A 464 -3.89 -18.44 17.77
CA ASP A 464 -3.01 -19.55 18.16
C ASP A 464 -1.55 -19.11 18.24
N ARG A 465 -1.05 -18.25 17.34
CA ARG A 465 0.32 -17.71 17.39
C ARG A 465 0.55 -16.79 18.57
N THR A 466 -0.40 -15.93 18.92
CA THR A 466 -0.28 -15.06 20.09
C THR A 466 -0.18 -15.89 21.38
N ARG A 467 -0.92 -17.01 21.48
CA ARG A 467 -0.75 -17.99 22.56
C ARG A 467 0.61 -18.69 22.51
N LEU A 468 1.04 -19.16 21.34
CA LEU A 468 2.33 -19.84 21.15
C LEU A 468 3.53 -18.91 21.41
N ARG A 469 3.41 -17.60 21.17
CA ARG A 469 4.45 -16.61 21.51
C ARG A 469 4.69 -16.53 23.01
N GLY A 470 3.62 -16.45 23.80
CA GLY A 470 3.71 -16.47 25.26
C GLY A 470 4.42 -17.73 25.80
N MET A 471 4.31 -18.85 25.07
CA MET A 471 5.03 -20.10 25.39
C MET A 471 6.47 -20.11 24.84
N SER A 472 6.72 -19.51 23.68
CA SER A 472 8.06 -19.42 23.05
C SER A 472 9.05 -18.65 23.92
N ASP A 473 8.63 -17.53 24.51
CA ASP A 473 9.51 -16.76 25.41
C ASP A 473 9.98 -17.63 26.58
N MET A 474 9.15 -18.55 27.06
CA MET A 474 9.51 -19.52 28.09
C MET A 474 10.44 -20.64 27.59
N ILE A 475 10.27 -21.13 26.36
CA ILE A 475 11.05 -22.25 25.79
C ILE A 475 12.46 -21.82 25.39
N TYR A 476 12.65 -20.57 24.95
CA TYR A 476 13.87 -20.12 24.27
C TYR A 476 14.69 -19.05 25.01
N LEU A 477 14.31 -18.70 26.25
CA LEU A 477 15.02 -17.79 27.16
C LEU A 477 16.53 -18.04 27.33
N LYS A 478 17.05 -19.19 26.88
CA LYS A 478 18.47 -19.60 27.01
C LYS A 478 19.32 -19.49 25.74
N GLN A 479 18.75 -19.18 24.58
CA GLN A 479 19.52 -19.14 23.32
C GLN A 479 19.93 -17.70 22.95
N ARG A 480 21.23 -17.49 22.63
CA ARG A 480 21.72 -16.23 22.04
C ARG A 480 20.96 -15.92 20.73
N SER A 481 20.62 -14.66 20.49
CA SER A 481 19.94 -14.24 19.26
C SER A 481 20.87 -14.39 18.04
N ILE A 482 20.28 -14.53 16.85
CA ILE A 482 21.05 -14.57 15.59
C ILE A 482 21.86 -13.27 15.41
N SER A 483 21.31 -12.11 15.80
CA SER A 483 22.02 -10.83 15.71
C SER A 483 23.26 -10.78 16.60
N ASP A 484 23.22 -11.38 17.79
CA ASP A 484 24.35 -11.47 18.70
C ASP A 484 25.44 -12.41 18.19
N LEU A 485 25.05 -13.57 17.64
CA LEU A 485 26.01 -14.49 16.99
C LEU A 485 26.72 -13.84 15.80
N LEU A 486 25.95 -13.20 14.91
CA LEU A 486 26.49 -12.48 13.75
C LEU A 486 27.37 -11.29 14.17
N GLY A 487 26.98 -10.55 15.20
CA GLY A 487 27.78 -9.44 15.73
C GLY A 487 29.11 -9.90 16.31
N ASN A 488 29.15 -11.07 16.95
CA ASN A 488 30.38 -11.64 17.51
C ASN A 488 31.18 -12.49 16.51
N ASP A 489 30.85 -12.44 15.21
CA ASP A 489 31.56 -13.14 14.13
C ASP A 489 31.40 -14.68 14.13
N ASP A 490 30.42 -15.23 14.87
CA ASP A 490 30.14 -16.67 14.98
C ASP A 490 29.11 -17.13 13.93
N TRP A 491 29.55 -17.09 12.66
CA TRP A 491 28.73 -17.45 11.50
C TRP A 491 28.38 -18.94 11.44
N GLY A 492 29.32 -19.82 11.85
CA GLY A 492 29.11 -21.26 11.84
C GLY A 492 27.90 -21.66 12.69
N THR A 493 27.90 -21.24 13.96
CA THR A 493 26.79 -21.52 14.88
C THR A 493 25.50 -20.86 14.44
N ALA A 494 25.56 -19.64 13.88
CA ALA A 494 24.37 -18.96 13.39
C ALA A 494 23.68 -19.74 12.26
N ILE A 495 24.44 -20.24 11.29
CA ILE A 495 23.90 -20.97 10.14
C ILE A 495 23.42 -22.36 10.55
N ASP A 496 24.15 -23.07 11.41
CA ASP A 496 23.73 -24.38 11.95
C ASP A 496 22.36 -24.27 12.63
N ARG A 497 22.14 -23.20 13.42
CA ARG A 497 20.85 -22.93 14.07
C ARG A 497 19.74 -22.62 13.06
N PHE A 498 20.06 -21.83 12.04
CA PHE A 498 19.11 -21.50 10.99
C PHE A 498 18.65 -22.75 10.22
N GLU A 499 19.59 -23.63 9.85
CA GLU A 499 19.28 -24.90 9.19
C GLU A 499 18.45 -25.82 10.10
N ALA A 500 18.83 -25.93 11.37
CA ALA A 500 18.06 -26.69 12.36
C ALA A 500 16.62 -26.16 12.50
N SER A 501 16.41 -24.85 12.40
CA SER A 501 15.06 -24.24 12.43
C SER A 501 14.25 -24.46 11.15
N THR A 502 14.91 -24.77 10.03
CA THR A 502 14.29 -24.94 8.71
C THR A 502 13.91 -26.41 8.42
N LEU A 503 14.47 -27.37 9.16
CA LEU A 503 14.32 -28.81 8.93
C LEU A 503 12.98 -29.44 9.37
N GLY A 504 11.94 -28.64 9.63
CA GLY A 504 10.55 -29.09 9.76
C GLY A 504 10.25 -29.88 11.04
N ARG A 505 9.63 -29.22 12.02
CA ARG A 505 8.93 -29.88 13.14
C ARG A 505 7.44 -29.53 13.10
N GLU A 506 6.65 -30.42 13.70
CA GLU A 506 5.18 -30.50 13.80
C GLU A 506 4.34 -29.35 13.19
N ALA A 507 3.26 -29.73 12.49
CA ALA A 507 2.31 -28.82 11.83
C ALA A 507 1.76 -27.68 12.73
N THR A 508 1.80 -27.85 14.06
CA THR A 508 1.37 -26.88 15.08
C THR A 508 2.36 -25.74 15.32
N LEU A 509 3.65 -25.89 15.00
CA LEU A 509 4.72 -24.89 15.23
C LEU A 509 5.13 -24.10 13.98
N VAL A 510 4.58 -24.47 12.82
CA VAL A 510 4.92 -23.94 11.49
C VAL A 510 4.94 -22.41 11.46
N GLY A 511 4.00 -21.74 12.13
CA GLY A 511 3.92 -20.29 12.15
C GLY A 511 5.03 -19.57 12.93
N LEU A 512 5.49 -20.16 14.03
CA LEU A 512 6.54 -19.58 14.87
C LEU A 512 7.93 -19.84 14.27
N ASP A 513 8.13 -21.05 13.74
CA ASP A 513 9.36 -21.42 13.03
C ASP A 513 9.50 -20.60 11.74
N MET A 514 8.39 -20.26 11.08
CA MET A 514 8.41 -19.34 9.93
C MET A 514 8.84 -17.92 10.33
N ILE A 515 8.29 -17.34 11.40
CA ILE A 515 8.72 -16.01 11.89
C ILE A 515 10.23 -16.00 12.18
N ARG A 516 10.74 -17.05 12.84
CA ARG A 516 12.15 -17.16 13.22
C ARG A 516 13.07 -17.38 12.03
N SER A 517 12.73 -18.31 11.16
CA SER A 517 13.51 -18.56 9.94
C SER A 517 13.50 -17.33 9.04
N THR A 518 12.37 -16.63 8.88
CA THR A 518 12.29 -15.36 8.16
C THR A 518 13.15 -14.28 8.82
N GLN A 519 13.10 -14.14 10.16
CA GLN A 519 13.93 -13.17 10.90
C GLN A 519 15.42 -13.49 10.78
N ALA A 520 15.81 -14.75 10.94
CA ALA A 520 17.20 -15.18 10.81
C ALA A 520 17.71 -14.92 9.39
N LYS A 521 16.93 -15.32 8.37
CA LYS A 521 17.24 -15.08 6.97
C LYS A 521 17.37 -13.58 6.67
N MET A 522 16.44 -12.75 7.17
CA MET A 522 16.52 -11.29 7.06
C MET A 522 17.85 -10.77 7.65
N MET A 523 18.21 -11.18 8.86
CA MET A 523 19.46 -10.75 9.50
C MET A 523 20.72 -11.22 8.75
N PHE A 524 20.71 -12.42 8.16
CA PHE A 524 21.79 -12.86 7.27
C PHE A 524 21.92 -11.95 6.04
N HIS A 525 20.82 -11.60 5.39
CA HIS A 525 20.87 -10.67 4.25
C HIS A 525 21.38 -9.28 4.65
N VAL A 526 20.95 -8.77 5.82
CA VAL A 526 21.50 -7.52 6.38
C VAL A 526 23.01 -7.62 6.61
N ALA A 527 23.48 -8.69 7.25
CA ALA A 527 24.90 -8.90 7.53
C ALA A 527 25.75 -9.10 6.26
N LEU A 528 25.16 -9.61 5.18
CA LEU A 528 25.78 -9.75 3.85
C LEU A 528 25.68 -8.47 2.99
N GLY A 529 25.05 -7.40 3.49
CA GLY A 529 24.84 -6.15 2.73
C GLY A 529 23.85 -6.28 1.56
N ARG A 530 22.98 -7.29 1.61
CA ARG A 530 21.96 -7.65 0.61
C ARG A 530 20.63 -6.98 0.95
N TRP A 531 20.59 -5.68 0.69
CA TRP A 531 19.55 -4.79 1.18
C TRP A 531 18.19 -4.98 0.51
N ASP A 532 18.16 -5.38 -0.76
CA ASP A 532 16.92 -5.63 -1.49
C ASP A 532 16.18 -6.86 -0.92
N GLU A 533 16.88 -7.98 -0.70
CA GLU A 533 16.26 -9.18 -0.12
C GLU A 533 15.97 -9.02 1.37
N ALA A 534 16.82 -8.28 2.10
CA ALA A 534 16.54 -7.93 3.49
C ALA A 534 15.26 -7.09 3.62
N GLU A 535 15.02 -6.17 2.67
CA GLU A 535 13.80 -5.37 2.63
C GLU A 535 12.56 -6.23 2.40
N GLU A 536 12.59 -7.15 1.42
CA GLU A 536 11.46 -8.06 1.17
C GLU A 536 11.11 -8.91 2.39
N LEU A 537 12.12 -9.51 3.02
CA LEU A 537 11.93 -10.33 4.22
C LEU A 537 11.50 -9.51 5.43
N ALA A 538 11.92 -8.24 5.53
CA ALA A 538 11.47 -7.33 6.58
C ALA A 538 9.98 -7.01 6.43
N VAL A 539 9.48 -6.84 5.20
CA VAL A 539 8.05 -6.65 4.92
C VAL A 539 7.25 -7.92 5.23
N ASP A 540 7.75 -9.09 4.86
CA ASP A 540 7.15 -10.37 5.23
C ASP A 540 7.07 -10.53 6.75
N LEU A 541 8.17 -10.25 7.45
CA LEU A 541 8.22 -10.36 8.90
C LEU A 541 7.29 -9.35 9.58
N LEU A 542 7.21 -8.11 9.08
CA LEU A 542 6.27 -7.09 9.55
C LEU A 542 4.83 -7.54 9.38
N ALA A 543 4.51 -8.11 8.20
CA ALA A 543 3.22 -8.70 7.95
C ALA A 543 2.98 -9.79 8.98
N LEU A 544 3.83 -10.82 9.07
CA LEU A 544 3.68 -11.96 10.00
C LEU A 544 3.52 -11.56 11.46
N GLN A 545 4.20 -10.49 11.90
CA GLN A 545 4.13 -9.97 13.26
C GLN A 545 2.96 -9.00 13.49
N GLY A 546 2.25 -8.59 12.46
CA GLY A 546 1.14 -7.63 12.54
C GLY A 546 1.60 -6.23 12.97
N GLY A 547 2.86 -5.88 12.69
CA GLY A 547 3.48 -4.62 13.11
C GLY A 547 3.72 -4.45 14.63
N ARG A 548 3.37 -5.43 15.46
CA ARG A 548 3.68 -5.46 16.91
C ARG A 548 5.06 -6.07 17.14
N ASP A 549 5.86 -5.48 18.01
CA ASP A 549 7.22 -5.94 18.38
C ASP A 549 8.21 -6.13 17.19
N ALA A 550 7.88 -5.55 16.03
CA ALA A 550 8.65 -5.66 14.79
C ALA A 550 9.67 -4.51 14.64
N GLN A 551 10.27 -4.07 15.75
CA GLN A 551 11.18 -2.93 15.75
C GLN A 551 12.41 -3.19 14.89
N THR A 552 12.98 -4.39 14.97
CA THR A 552 14.10 -4.81 14.12
C THR A 552 13.75 -4.74 12.64
N SER A 553 12.58 -5.24 12.23
CA SER A 553 12.13 -5.17 10.84
C SER A 553 11.96 -3.72 10.36
N ARG A 554 11.43 -2.82 11.19
CA ARG A 554 11.33 -1.39 10.85
C ARG A 554 12.71 -0.73 10.72
N LEU A 555 13.65 -1.07 11.61
CA LEU A 555 15.05 -0.61 11.51
C LEU A 555 15.69 -1.10 10.20
N VAL A 556 15.49 -2.38 9.84
CA VAL A 556 15.96 -2.95 8.57
C VAL A 556 15.35 -2.24 7.37
N LEU A 557 14.03 -1.98 7.35
CA LEU A 557 13.41 -1.23 6.25
C LEU A 557 13.98 0.17 6.09
N CYS A 558 14.22 0.89 7.19
CA CYS A 558 14.84 2.21 7.15
C CYS A 558 16.29 2.14 6.66
N ALA A 559 17.08 1.22 7.23
CA ALA A 559 18.47 1.00 6.85
C ALA A 559 18.61 0.61 5.38
N ALA A 560 17.75 -0.28 4.88
CA ALA A 560 17.70 -0.69 3.47
C ALA A 560 17.45 0.51 2.55
N SER A 561 16.46 1.36 2.85
CA SER A 561 16.22 2.58 2.06
C SER A 561 17.41 3.54 2.07
N LEU A 562 18.07 3.70 3.22
CA LEU A 562 19.27 4.56 3.34
C LEU A 562 20.47 3.99 2.58
N ALA A 563 20.69 2.68 2.66
CA ALA A 563 21.74 1.97 1.96
C ALA A 563 21.55 2.01 0.43
N GLN A 564 20.32 1.78 -0.04
CA GLN A 564 19.93 1.89 -1.45
C GLN A 564 19.89 3.34 -1.98
N ARG A 565 20.03 4.34 -1.09
CA ARG A 565 19.95 5.78 -1.39
C ARG A 565 18.55 6.24 -1.84
N ASP A 566 17.49 5.51 -1.47
CA ASP A 566 16.10 5.93 -1.69
C ASP A 566 15.59 6.77 -0.52
N TYR A 567 16.03 8.03 -0.46
CA TYR A 567 15.65 8.95 0.62
C TYR A 567 14.16 9.28 0.64
N ARG A 568 13.46 9.18 -0.51
CA ARG A 568 12.02 9.44 -0.59
C ARG A 568 11.22 8.38 0.17
N GLU A 569 11.73 7.14 0.17
CA GLU A 569 11.17 6.02 0.90
C GLU A 569 11.65 5.95 2.35
N ALA A 570 12.89 6.39 2.63
CA ALA A 570 13.42 6.41 3.99
C ALA A 570 12.62 7.33 4.93
N VAL A 571 12.26 8.55 4.50
CA VAL A 571 11.56 9.55 5.33
C VAL A 571 10.25 9.03 5.95
N PRO A 572 9.29 8.47 5.18
CA PRO A 572 8.07 7.93 5.78
C PRO A 572 8.33 6.73 6.71
N ARG A 573 9.34 5.91 6.43
CA ARG A 573 9.75 4.79 7.31
C ARG A 573 10.31 5.27 8.65
N LEU A 574 11.12 6.33 8.66
CA LEU A 574 11.69 6.91 9.88
C LEU A 574 10.63 7.42 10.87
N ALA A 575 9.50 7.92 10.34
CA ALA A 575 8.37 8.40 11.14
C ALA A 575 7.67 7.26 11.91
N LEU A 576 7.90 6.00 11.54
CA LEU A 576 7.34 4.81 12.18
C LEU A 576 8.28 4.22 13.25
N LEU A 577 9.52 4.71 13.34
CA LEU A 577 10.46 4.29 14.37
C LEU A 577 10.15 4.94 15.72
N ASN A 578 10.44 4.21 16.80
CA ASN A 578 10.29 4.72 18.16
C ASN A 578 11.36 5.78 18.46
N ASN A 579 10.94 6.95 18.95
CA ASN A 579 11.85 8.05 19.30
C ASN A 579 12.70 7.75 20.54
N SER A 580 12.26 6.82 21.40
CA SER A 580 12.95 6.50 22.66
C SER A 580 14.01 5.41 22.51
N ASP A 581 14.22 4.86 21.32
CA ASP A 581 15.21 3.82 21.06
C ASP A 581 16.50 4.40 20.46
N VAL A 582 17.66 3.99 21.00
CA VAL A 582 18.97 4.48 20.56
C VAL A 582 19.22 4.09 19.11
N GLU A 583 18.88 2.87 18.70
CA GLU A 583 19.14 2.41 17.33
C GLU A 583 18.28 3.18 16.33
N ALA A 584 16.99 3.37 16.63
CA ALA A 584 16.11 4.22 15.84
C ALA A 584 16.63 5.65 15.69
N VAL A 585 17.12 6.23 16.79
CA VAL A 585 17.68 7.59 16.79
C VAL A 585 18.99 7.66 15.99
N ARG A 586 19.85 6.64 16.04
CA ARG A 586 21.06 6.54 15.19
C ARG A 586 20.69 6.50 13.71
N VAL A 587 19.68 5.71 13.33
CA VAL A 587 19.20 5.63 11.95
C VAL A 587 18.68 6.99 11.47
N ARG A 588 17.98 7.76 12.33
CA ARG A 588 17.55 9.14 12.00
C ARG A 588 18.72 10.09 11.83
N TRP A 589 19.73 10.00 12.69
CA TRP A 589 20.95 10.80 12.55
C TRP A 589 21.68 10.47 11.24
N ALA A 590 21.85 9.18 10.91
CA ALA A 590 22.42 8.75 9.65
C ALA A 590 21.58 9.23 8.45
N ALA A 591 20.26 9.19 8.54
CA ALA A 591 19.37 9.73 7.50
C ALA A 591 19.52 11.24 7.32
N SER A 592 19.68 11.98 8.42
CA SER A 592 19.93 13.43 8.40
C SER A 592 21.24 13.74 7.67
N LEU A 593 22.30 12.99 7.96
CA LEU A 593 23.60 13.11 7.29
C LEU A 593 23.52 12.78 5.79
N LEU A 594 22.94 11.64 5.43
CA LEU A 594 22.92 11.13 4.06
C LEU A 594 21.97 11.91 3.14
N SER A 595 20.79 12.30 3.65
CA SER A 595 19.76 12.99 2.85
C SER A 595 19.83 14.51 2.91
N GLY A 596 20.27 15.07 4.05
CA GLY A 596 20.16 16.50 4.36
C GLY A 596 18.73 17.03 4.53
N GLN A 597 17.71 16.18 4.48
CA GLN A 597 16.28 16.57 4.52
C GLN A 597 15.61 16.26 5.86
N VAL A 598 16.18 15.34 6.64
CA VAL A 598 15.62 14.89 7.93
C VAL A 598 16.19 15.75 9.05
N HIS A 599 15.32 16.31 9.90
CA HIS A 599 15.73 17.01 11.11
C HIS A 599 15.78 16.05 12.30
N VAL A 600 16.77 16.23 13.17
CA VAL A 600 16.92 15.44 14.40
C VAL A 600 16.43 16.30 15.56
N ASP A 601 15.42 15.82 16.29
CA ASP A 601 14.82 16.55 17.42
C ASP A 601 15.81 16.71 18.58
N GLN A 602 15.60 17.73 19.43
CA GLN A 602 16.48 18.04 20.56
C GLN A 602 16.63 16.87 21.54
N GLU A 603 15.56 16.11 21.77
CA GLU A 603 15.56 14.91 22.61
C GLU A 603 16.49 13.83 22.02
N ALA A 604 16.40 13.58 20.71
CA ALA A 604 17.27 12.66 20.00
C ALA A 604 18.74 13.12 20.03
N ILE A 605 19.02 14.41 19.90
CA ILE A 605 20.38 14.97 20.04
C ILE A 605 20.93 14.68 21.45
N SER A 606 20.13 14.88 22.49
CA SER A 606 20.54 14.62 23.88
C SER A 606 20.92 13.16 24.11
N MET A 607 20.11 12.24 23.59
CA MET A 607 20.34 10.80 23.65
C MET A 607 21.63 10.38 22.92
N LEU A 608 21.91 11.03 21.78
CA LEU A 608 23.07 10.78 20.96
C LEU A 608 24.38 11.37 21.49
N SER A 609 24.33 12.41 22.34
CA SER A 609 25.54 13.07 22.89
C SER A 609 26.40 12.15 23.77
N VAL A 610 25.79 11.09 24.31
CA VAL A 610 26.47 10.07 25.12
C VAL A 610 26.71 8.77 24.36
N ASP A 611 26.26 8.68 23.10
CA ASP A 611 26.37 7.46 22.31
C ASP A 611 27.81 7.26 21.77
N PRO A 612 28.54 6.21 22.18
CA PRO A 612 29.90 5.98 21.71
C PRO A 612 29.97 5.71 20.21
N LEU A 613 28.95 5.06 19.63
CA LEU A 613 28.97 4.71 18.21
C LEU A 613 28.83 5.94 17.31
N LYS A 614 27.97 6.90 17.67
CA LYS A 614 27.94 8.21 17.02
C LYS A 614 29.29 8.91 17.09
N LYS A 615 29.94 8.93 18.27
CA LYS A 615 31.25 9.58 18.44
C LYS A 615 32.32 8.98 17.53
N ASP A 616 32.35 7.64 17.43
CA ASP A 616 33.27 6.96 16.52
C ASP A 616 32.96 7.28 15.05
N ASN A 617 31.69 7.37 14.66
CA ASN A 617 31.34 7.75 13.29
C ASN A 617 31.70 9.21 13.00
N ILE A 618 31.49 10.12 13.96
CA ILE A 618 31.91 11.53 13.82
C ILE A 618 33.43 11.60 13.67
N ARG A 619 34.21 10.82 14.43
CA ARG A 619 35.67 10.74 14.26
C ARG A 619 36.01 10.32 12.83
N MET A 620 35.39 9.26 12.32
CA MET A 620 35.60 8.78 10.95
C MET A 620 35.25 9.85 9.91
N LEU A 621 34.14 10.57 10.08
CA LEU A 621 33.73 11.64 9.16
C LEU A 621 34.70 12.83 9.18
N ARG A 622 35.26 13.18 10.34
CA ARG A 622 36.31 14.21 10.46
C ARG A 622 37.59 13.80 9.76
N GLN A 623 38.00 12.54 9.95
CA GLN A 623 39.14 11.95 9.23
C GLN A 623 38.90 11.96 7.71
N PHE A 624 37.67 11.66 7.27
CA PHE A 624 37.30 11.73 5.86
C PHE A 624 37.42 13.16 5.30
N LEU A 625 37.04 14.17 6.09
CA LEU A 625 37.19 15.59 5.71
C LEU A 625 38.64 16.05 5.64
N SER A 626 39.48 15.59 6.57
CA SER A 626 40.91 15.93 6.60
C SER A 626 41.77 15.08 5.66
N GLY A 627 41.24 13.98 5.14
CA GLY A 627 42.00 12.99 4.37
C GLY A 627 42.97 12.17 5.22
N GLU A 628 42.74 12.11 6.53
CA GLU A 628 43.57 11.39 7.49
C GLU A 628 43.10 9.94 7.67
N THR A 629 44.02 9.04 7.99
CA THR A 629 43.75 7.60 8.18
C THR A 629 44.30 7.10 9.51
N GLU A 630 44.13 7.88 10.58
CA GLU A 630 44.62 7.50 11.91
C GLU A 630 43.82 6.35 12.53
N LEU A 631 44.53 5.41 13.15
CA LEU A 631 43.95 4.31 13.91
C LEU A 631 43.36 4.81 15.24
N ARG A 632 42.29 4.16 15.68
CA ARG A 632 41.68 4.43 16.98
C ARG A 632 42.59 4.03 18.14
N GLN A 633 42.49 4.78 19.24
CA GLN A 633 43.15 4.44 20.51
C GLN A 633 42.19 3.74 21.51
N SER A 634 40.89 3.79 21.24
CA SER A 634 39.87 3.20 22.11
C SER A 634 39.78 1.68 21.94
N SER A 635 39.42 0.97 23.01
CA SER A 635 39.20 -0.48 23.00
C SER A 635 38.27 -0.97 21.86
N VAL A 636 38.59 -2.14 21.32
CA VAL A 636 37.89 -2.84 20.24
C VAL A 636 36.99 -3.98 20.78
N ALA A 637 36.49 -3.83 22.02
CA ALA A 637 35.75 -4.91 22.69
C ALA A 637 34.41 -5.24 22.01
N LYS A 638 33.65 -4.22 21.59
CA LYS A 638 32.29 -4.42 21.05
C LYS A 638 32.30 -4.75 19.56
N PRO A 639 31.33 -5.55 19.06
CA PRO A 639 31.15 -5.83 17.63
C PRO A 639 31.27 -4.62 16.69
N ALA A 640 30.55 -3.54 16.98
CA ALA A 640 30.61 -2.33 16.16
C ALA A 640 32.00 -1.68 16.16
N GLN A 641 32.71 -1.75 17.27
CA GLN A 641 34.08 -1.21 17.35
C GLN A 641 35.06 -2.05 16.51
N ARG A 642 34.89 -3.39 16.51
CA ARG A 642 35.64 -4.32 15.65
C ARG A 642 35.43 -4.00 14.17
N ALA A 643 34.19 -3.83 13.74
CA ALA A 643 33.87 -3.48 12.36
C ALA A 643 34.47 -2.13 11.93
N MET A 644 34.41 -1.11 12.80
CA MET A 644 35.01 0.19 12.51
C MET A 644 36.54 0.12 12.44
N TYR A 645 37.17 -0.63 13.34
CA TYR A 645 38.62 -0.82 13.38
C TYR A 645 39.13 -1.54 12.13
N LEU A 646 38.45 -2.60 11.68
CA LEU A 646 38.78 -3.24 10.40
C LEU A 646 38.63 -2.28 9.21
N GLY A 647 37.67 -1.35 9.27
CA GLY A 647 37.52 -0.27 8.29
C GLY A 647 38.64 0.78 8.33
N GLU A 648 39.26 1.01 9.49
CA GLU A 648 40.47 1.84 9.61
C GLU A 648 41.69 1.11 9.01
N ILE A 649 41.83 -0.19 9.27
CA ILE A 649 42.85 -1.04 8.65
C ILE A 649 42.69 -1.07 7.13
N ALA A 650 41.47 -1.19 6.60
CA ALA A 650 41.19 -1.15 5.16
C ALA A 650 41.73 0.13 4.50
N ARG A 651 41.64 1.27 5.18
CA ARG A 651 42.17 2.55 4.71
C ARG A 651 43.70 2.55 4.67
N LEU A 652 44.35 2.01 5.70
CA LEU A 652 45.80 1.85 5.70
C LEU A 652 46.30 0.92 4.59
N ARG A 653 45.56 -0.16 4.30
CA ARG A 653 45.84 -1.06 3.16
C ARG A 653 45.84 -0.31 1.84
N MET A 654 44.83 0.54 1.60
CA MET A 654 44.76 1.35 0.38
C MET A 654 45.92 2.35 0.27
N MET A 655 46.42 2.87 1.40
CA MET A 655 47.58 3.77 1.45
C MET A 655 48.93 3.03 1.36
N GLY A 656 48.94 1.71 1.19
CA GLY A 656 50.16 0.89 1.14
C GLY A 656 50.86 0.72 2.50
N GLN A 657 50.20 1.04 3.61
CA GLN A 657 50.74 0.94 4.96
C GLN A 657 50.42 -0.40 5.65
N SER A 658 50.44 -1.50 4.89
CA SER A 658 50.01 -2.82 5.34
C SER A 658 50.85 -3.40 6.48
N GLU A 659 52.15 -3.10 6.56
CA GLU A 659 53.01 -3.54 7.67
C GLU A 659 52.64 -2.87 9.01
N VAL A 660 52.34 -1.58 8.98
CA VAL A 660 51.91 -0.82 10.17
C VAL A 660 50.57 -1.35 10.66
N ALA A 661 49.64 -1.55 9.73
CA ALA A 661 48.33 -2.10 10.03
C ALA A 661 48.40 -3.53 10.58
N LEU A 662 49.31 -4.37 10.06
CA LEU A 662 49.51 -5.74 10.55
C LEU A 662 50.00 -5.77 12.00
N ASN A 663 51.03 -4.98 12.31
CA ASN A 663 51.58 -4.92 13.67
C ASN A 663 50.54 -4.47 14.70
N ASP A 664 49.72 -3.46 14.35
CA ASP A 664 48.68 -2.97 15.26
C ASP A 664 47.53 -3.98 15.42
N LEU A 665 47.15 -4.65 14.32
CA LEU A 665 46.12 -5.69 14.35
C LEU A 665 46.54 -6.89 15.20
N GLU A 666 47.75 -7.40 15.02
CA GLU A 666 48.29 -8.51 15.81
C GLU A 666 48.35 -8.16 17.30
N ARG A 667 48.86 -6.96 17.64
CA ARG A 667 48.86 -6.48 19.03
C ARG A 667 47.45 -6.38 19.62
N THR A 668 46.49 -5.95 18.81
CA THR A 668 45.09 -5.82 19.24
C THR A 668 44.46 -7.19 19.45
N MET A 669 44.72 -8.16 18.57
CA MET A 669 44.27 -9.54 18.70
C MET A 669 44.86 -10.21 19.95
N ASP A 670 46.15 -10.03 20.21
CA ASP A 670 46.81 -10.54 21.42
C ASP A 670 46.18 -9.97 22.70
N ALA A 671 45.81 -8.68 22.68
CA ALA A 671 45.16 -8.02 23.81
C ALA A 671 43.70 -8.47 24.05
N MET A 672 43.05 -9.09 23.07
CA MET A 672 41.66 -9.58 23.18
C MET A 672 41.56 -10.94 23.88
N GLY A 673 42.67 -11.67 24.07
CA GLY A 673 42.71 -12.98 24.74
C GLY A 673 42.46 -14.16 23.78
N GLU A 674 42.01 -15.30 24.32
CA GLU A 674 41.93 -16.58 23.59
C GLU A 674 40.75 -16.74 22.61
N GLU A 675 39.84 -15.77 22.49
CA GLU A 675 38.75 -15.85 21.50
C GLU A 675 39.29 -15.60 20.07
N GLU A 676 39.25 -16.63 19.22
CA GLU A 676 39.66 -16.53 17.81
C GLU A 676 38.74 -15.56 17.05
N TRP A 677 39.28 -14.38 16.70
CA TRP A 677 38.58 -13.41 15.86
C TRP A 677 38.80 -13.72 14.37
N VAL A 678 37.88 -14.50 13.79
CA VAL A 678 38.00 -15.04 12.41
C VAL A 678 38.20 -13.96 11.36
N HIS A 679 37.40 -12.89 11.37
CA HIS A 679 37.53 -11.79 10.42
C HIS A 679 38.85 -11.02 10.63
N GLY A 680 39.30 -10.84 11.87
CA GLY A 680 40.62 -10.26 12.17
C GLY A 680 41.75 -11.09 11.57
N SER A 681 41.75 -12.41 11.81
CA SER A 681 42.73 -13.35 11.24
C SER A 681 42.74 -13.34 9.71
N LEU A 682 41.57 -13.23 9.08
CA LEU A 682 41.46 -13.11 7.63
C LEU A 682 42.12 -11.81 7.12
N VAL A 683 41.86 -10.69 7.78
CA VAL A 683 42.46 -9.39 7.42
C VAL A 683 43.97 -9.42 7.65
N ALA A 684 44.46 -10.06 8.71
CA ALA A 684 45.90 -10.28 8.92
C ALA A 684 46.52 -11.08 7.77
N ALA A 685 45.84 -12.11 7.26
CA ALA A 685 46.30 -12.85 6.08
C ALA A 685 46.33 -11.96 4.82
N LEU A 686 45.33 -11.11 4.61
CA LEU A 686 45.29 -10.15 3.51
C LEU A 686 46.40 -9.09 3.62
N LEU A 687 46.71 -8.61 4.81
CA LEU A 687 47.82 -7.69 5.07
C LEU A 687 49.18 -8.34 4.76
N ASN A 688 49.37 -9.59 5.15
CA ASN A 688 50.53 -10.39 4.76
C ASN A 688 50.64 -10.54 3.23
N HIS A 689 49.52 -10.70 2.54
CA HIS A 689 49.50 -10.77 1.08
C HIS A 689 49.98 -9.44 0.46
N ASP A 690 49.48 -8.31 0.94
CA ASP A 690 49.85 -6.97 0.46
C ASP A 690 51.33 -6.65 0.74
N ALA A 691 51.88 -7.16 1.84
CA ALA A 691 53.31 -7.04 2.18
C ALA A 691 54.22 -7.99 1.38
N GLY A 692 53.69 -8.70 0.37
CA GLY A 692 54.45 -9.62 -0.49
C GLY A 692 54.67 -11.03 0.09
N ARG A 693 54.14 -11.34 1.28
CA ARG A 693 54.22 -12.66 1.91
C ARG A 693 53.11 -13.60 1.41
N HIS A 694 53.05 -13.80 0.10
CA HIS A 694 51.95 -14.50 -0.56
C HIS A 694 51.72 -15.93 -0.06
N LEU A 695 52.79 -16.72 0.12
CA LEU A 695 52.66 -18.11 0.60
C LEU A 695 52.11 -18.17 2.03
N THR A 696 52.58 -17.30 2.92
CA THR A 696 52.08 -17.17 4.30
C THR A 696 50.60 -16.82 4.30
N ALA A 697 50.23 -15.80 3.52
CA ALA A 697 48.84 -15.37 3.39
C ALA A 697 47.93 -16.48 2.86
N ILE A 698 48.32 -17.15 1.77
CA ILE A 698 47.52 -18.23 1.16
C ILE A 698 47.36 -19.41 2.12
N ASN A 699 48.41 -19.78 2.86
CA ASN A 699 48.34 -20.86 3.83
C ASN A 699 47.43 -20.50 5.01
N ALA A 700 47.51 -19.26 5.52
CA ALA A 700 46.63 -18.78 6.58
C ALA A 700 45.16 -18.78 6.12
N VAL A 701 44.85 -18.33 4.90
CA VAL A 701 43.49 -18.38 4.34
C VAL A 701 43.01 -19.82 4.19
N LYS A 702 43.86 -20.76 3.75
CA LYS A 702 43.51 -22.18 3.64
C LYS A 702 43.21 -22.81 5.01
N GLU A 703 43.98 -22.45 6.03
CA GLU A 703 43.75 -22.91 7.40
C GLU A 703 42.42 -22.36 7.96
N LEU A 704 42.18 -21.06 7.77
CA LEU A 704 40.90 -20.43 8.14
C LEU A 704 39.73 -21.07 7.41
N ALA A 705 39.87 -21.37 6.11
CA ALA A 705 38.83 -22.04 5.34
C ALA A 705 38.56 -23.47 5.80
N ALA A 706 39.56 -24.17 6.34
CA ALA A 706 39.39 -25.50 6.90
C ALA A 706 38.68 -25.47 8.27
N LYS A 707 38.99 -24.48 9.12
CA LYS A 707 38.36 -24.31 10.44
C LYS A 707 36.96 -23.70 10.36
N HIS A 708 36.79 -22.67 9.53
CA HIS A 708 35.60 -21.83 9.42
C HIS A 708 35.05 -21.78 7.98
N PRO A 709 34.69 -22.93 7.37
CA PRO A 709 34.29 -22.99 5.96
C PRO A 709 33.00 -22.24 5.65
N ARG A 710 32.16 -21.97 6.66
CA ARG A 710 30.85 -21.30 6.51
C ARG A 710 30.91 -19.77 6.68
N HIS A 711 32.10 -19.20 6.91
CA HIS A 711 32.25 -17.76 7.15
C HIS A 711 32.25 -16.95 5.83
N PRO A 712 31.38 -15.94 5.65
CA PRO A 712 31.18 -15.25 4.37
C PRO A 712 32.46 -14.63 3.80
N HIS A 713 33.20 -13.89 4.62
CA HIS A 713 34.40 -13.19 4.18
C HIS A 713 35.53 -14.18 3.80
N VAL A 714 35.69 -15.27 4.56
CA VAL A 714 36.67 -16.33 4.26
C VAL A 714 36.32 -16.99 2.92
N ARG A 715 35.04 -17.37 2.73
CA ARG A 715 34.56 -17.96 1.47
C ARG A 715 34.78 -17.02 0.28
N ALA A 716 34.49 -15.74 0.44
CA ALA A 716 34.65 -14.73 -0.61
C ALA A 716 36.12 -14.59 -1.05
N VAL A 717 37.06 -14.52 -0.09
CA VAL A 717 38.49 -14.44 -0.38
C VAL A 717 39.02 -15.74 -0.99
N VAL A 718 38.60 -16.91 -0.48
CA VAL A 718 38.97 -18.21 -1.05
C VAL A 718 38.48 -18.33 -2.49
N HIS A 719 37.27 -17.84 -2.79
CA HIS A 719 36.74 -17.80 -4.14
C HIS A 719 37.62 -16.95 -5.07
N GLN A 720 37.99 -15.73 -4.63
CA GLN A 720 38.86 -14.84 -5.41
C GLN A 720 40.24 -15.49 -5.67
N LEU A 721 40.86 -16.10 -4.65
CA LEU A 721 42.11 -16.85 -4.80
C LEU A 721 41.97 -18.08 -5.71
N SER A 722 40.78 -18.68 -5.79
CA SER A 722 40.53 -19.82 -6.66
C SER A 722 40.41 -19.42 -8.12
N LEU A 723 39.86 -18.23 -8.41
CA LEU A 723 39.83 -17.65 -9.76
C LEU A 723 41.25 -17.35 -10.25
N GLU A 724 42.16 -16.98 -9.35
CA GLU A 724 43.59 -16.80 -9.63
C GLU A 724 44.39 -18.11 -9.68
N GLY A 725 43.75 -19.27 -9.47
CA GLY A 725 44.41 -20.58 -9.46
C GLY A 725 45.29 -20.88 -8.23
N LYS A 726 45.20 -20.07 -7.17
CA LYS A 726 46.03 -20.18 -5.95
C LYS A 726 45.44 -21.09 -4.87
N THR A 727 44.12 -21.31 -4.90
CA THR A 727 43.39 -22.16 -3.94
C THR A 727 42.36 -23.04 -4.67
N LYS A 728 41.88 -24.09 -3.98
CA LYS A 728 40.73 -24.87 -4.44
C LYS A 728 39.44 -24.16 -4.03
N ARG A 729 38.46 -24.13 -4.93
CA ARG A 729 37.11 -23.63 -4.63
C ARG A 729 36.46 -24.49 -3.54
N LEU A 730 35.78 -23.86 -2.60
CA LEU A 730 34.99 -24.54 -1.56
C LEU A 730 33.75 -25.20 -2.17
N THR A 731 33.23 -26.21 -1.50
CA THR A 731 31.95 -26.84 -1.88
C THR A 731 30.81 -25.85 -1.71
N SER A 732 29.83 -25.92 -2.62
CA SER A 732 28.64 -25.08 -2.57
C SER A 732 27.89 -25.25 -1.26
N GLU A 733 27.44 -24.15 -0.67
CA GLU A 733 26.75 -24.18 0.62
C GLU A 733 25.30 -24.70 0.53
N PRO A 734 24.86 -25.64 1.40
CA PRO A 734 23.51 -26.21 1.34
C PRO A 734 22.40 -25.29 1.87
N SER A 735 22.75 -24.22 2.61
CA SER A 735 21.80 -23.32 3.28
C SER A 735 20.92 -22.51 2.32
N LYS A 736 21.20 -22.55 1.00
CA LYS A 736 20.56 -21.74 -0.05
C LYS A 736 20.65 -20.23 0.19
N LEU A 737 21.48 -19.78 1.13
CA LEU A 737 21.85 -18.38 1.24
C LEU A 737 22.70 -18.05 0.01
N HIS A 738 22.33 -16.99 -0.71
CA HIS A 738 23.19 -16.52 -1.78
C HIS A 738 24.38 -15.78 -1.15
N TRP A 739 25.61 -16.09 -1.55
CA TRP A 739 26.81 -15.44 -1.02
C TRP A 739 27.31 -14.35 -1.97
N LEU A 740 28.15 -13.43 -1.49
CA LEU A 740 28.66 -12.27 -2.27
C LEU A 740 29.31 -12.63 -3.62
N LEU A 741 29.97 -13.79 -3.74
CA LEU A 741 30.73 -14.16 -4.94
C LEU A 741 30.49 -15.60 -5.43
N GLU A 742 29.65 -16.40 -4.76
CA GLU A 742 29.67 -17.86 -4.94
C GLU A 742 28.74 -18.38 -6.06
N ASN A 743 27.64 -17.67 -6.35
CA ASN A 743 26.55 -18.20 -7.18
C ASN A 743 26.45 -17.60 -8.59
N GLU A 744 27.36 -16.70 -8.98
CA GLU A 744 27.15 -15.85 -10.15
C GLU A 744 28.26 -16.06 -11.17
N THR A 745 27.90 -16.70 -12.29
CA THR A 745 28.78 -16.85 -13.46
C THR A 745 29.20 -15.51 -14.06
N ASP A 746 28.48 -14.43 -13.75
CA ASP A 746 28.81 -13.06 -14.09
C ASP A 746 28.51 -12.12 -12.91
N TRP A 747 29.36 -12.18 -11.88
CA TRP A 747 29.26 -11.37 -10.67
C TRP A 747 29.19 -9.85 -10.93
N THR A 748 29.65 -9.39 -12.10
CA THR A 748 29.70 -7.96 -12.44
C THR A 748 28.32 -7.35 -12.62
N LEU A 749 27.35 -8.11 -13.16
CA LEU A 749 25.99 -7.66 -13.44
C LEU A 749 25.13 -7.55 -12.18
N SER A 750 25.42 -8.39 -11.20
CA SER A 750 24.69 -8.54 -9.94
C SER A 750 25.34 -7.77 -8.79
N TRP A 751 26.62 -7.39 -8.90
CA TRP A 751 27.30 -6.60 -7.87
C TRP A 751 26.54 -5.33 -7.44
N PRO A 752 25.84 -4.60 -8.32
CA PRO A 752 25.03 -3.46 -7.92
C PRO A 752 23.99 -3.74 -6.82
N LEU A 753 23.58 -5.00 -6.60
CA LEU A 753 22.72 -5.43 -5.49
C LEU A 753 23.39 -5.22 -4.12
N HIS A 754 24.73 -5.24 -4.08
CA HIS A 754 25.52 -4.92 -2.90
C HIS A 754 25.71 -3.40 -2.77
N ASN A 755 24.63 -2.71 -2.40
CA ASN A 755 24.51 -1.24 -2.44
C ASN A 755 25.61 -0.46 -1.69
N VAL A 756 26.24 -1.07 -0.69
CA VAL A 756 27.23 -0.43 0.21
C VAL A 756 28.65 -0.99 0.07
N ALA A 757 28.83 -2.11 -0.63
CA ALA A 757 30.14 -2.75 -0.78
C ALA A 757 30.81 -2.39 -2.11
N VAL A 758 32.11 -2.09 -2.03
CA VAL A 758 32.93 -1.80 -3.21
C VAL A 758 33.19 -3.09 -4.01
N PRO A 759 33.20 -3.06 -5.36
CA PRO A 759 33.50 -4.24 -6.17
C PRO A 759 34.90 -4.82 -5.94
N PRO A 760 35.11 -6.14 -6.13
CA PRO A 760 36.42 -6.77 -6.03
C PRO A 760 37.38 -6.33 -7.15
N SER A 761 36.86 -6.00 -8.34
CA SER A 761 37.61 -5.37 -9.44
C SER A 761 36.81 -4.21 -10.06
N LEU A 762 37.50 -3.26 -10.67
CA LEU A 762 36.94 -2.03 -11.22
C LEU A 762 37.14 -1.95 -12.74
N ASP A 763 36.82 -3.05 -13.44
CA ASP A 763 37.09 -3.21 -14.88
C ASP A 763 36.18 -2.33 -15.75
N SER A 764 34.98 -2.03 -15.28
CA SER A 764 33.99 -1.21 -15.99
C SER A 764 33.78 0.15 -15.33
N ASN A 765 33.36 1.14 -16.12
CA ASN A 765 32.97 2.44 -15.59
C ASN A 765 31.75 2.35 -14.66
N GLU A 766 30.87 1.38 -14.85
CA GLU A 766 29.71 1.15 -13.98
C GLU A 766 30.16 0.68 -12.59
N LEU A 767 31.12 -0.24 -12.52
CA LEU A 767 31.71 -0.70 -11.26
C LEU A 767 32.47 0.42 -10.54
N LYS A 768 33.20 1.27 -11.28
CA LYS A 768 33.84 2.48 -10.71
C LYS A 768 32.81 3.47 -10.15
N GLN A 769 31.70 3.69 -10.85
CA GLN A 769 30.62 4.54 -10.35
C GLN A 769 29.96 3.94 -9.11
N HIS A 770 29.73 2.64 -9.10
CA HIS A 770 29.20 1.91 -7.95
C HIS A 770 30.13 2.03 -6.75
N ALA A 771 31.44 1.81 -6.91
CA ALA A 771 32.44 1.91 -5.86
C ALA A 771 32.37 3.25 -5.10
N VAL A 772 32.37 4.36 -5.86
CA VAL A 772 32.33 5.73 -5.31
C VAL A 772 30.97 6.06 -4.67
N LYS A 773 29.88 5.45 -5.15
CA LYS A 773 28.53 5.58 -4.57
C LYS A 773 28.37 4.73 -3.29
N ALA A 774 29.03 3.58 -3.24
CA ALA A 774 29.01 2.64 -2.13
C ALA A 774 29.84 3.19 -0.95
N ASN A 775 31.14 3.42 -1.19
CA ASN A 775 32.07 3.92 -0.18
C ASN A 775 33.18 4.78 -0.80
N ALA A 776 33.13 6.09 -0.55
CA ALA A 776 34.03 7.10 -1.06
C ALA A 776 35.45 7.00 -0.50
N TRP A 777 35.70 6.20 0.55
CA TRP A 777 37.05 5.90 1.00
C TRP A 777 37.91 5.23 -0.09
N VAL A 778 37.28 4.59 -1.10
CA VAL A 778 37.98 4.05 -2.28
C VAL A 778 38.81 5.09 -3.04
N LEU A 779 38.51 6.39 -2.87
CA LEU A 779 39.26 7.48 -3.48
C LEU A 779 40.67 7.67 -2.90
N LEU A 780 40.98 7.07 -1.73
CA LEU A 780 42.35 7.01 -1.22
C LEU A 780 43.31 6.29 -2.16
N ALA A 781 42.80 5.45 -3.06
CA ALA A 781 43.60 4.80 -4.10
C ALA A 781 43.99 5.75 -5.27
N THR A 782 43.59 7.04 -5.21
CA THR A 782 43.90 8.07 -6.22
C THR A 782 44.87 9.10 -5.66
N GLU A 783 45.60 9.79 -6.54
CA GLU A 783 46.55 10.86 -6.14
C GLU A 783 45.86 12.04 -5.44
N GLU A 784 44.62 12.35 -5.82
CA GLU A 784 43.80 13.44 -5.26
C GLU A 784 43.22 13.08 -3.87
N GLY A 785 43.22 11.79 -3.52
CA GLY A 785 42.65 11.27 -2.28
C GLY A 785 41.16 11.56 -2.14
N VAL A 786 40.68 11.72 -0.90
CA VAL A 786 39.27 11.97 -0.58
C VAL A 786 38.87 13.45 -0.64
N VAL A 787 39.82 14.37 -0.86
CA VAL A 787 39.59 15.82 -0.81
C VAL A 787 38.57 16.27 -1.86
N GLU A 788 38.63 15.69 -3.06
CA GLU A 788 37.70 16.00 -4.15
C GLU A 788 36.49 15.05 -4.21
N HIS A 789 36.09 14.40 -3.11
CA HIS A 789 35.00 13.40 -3.12
C HIS A 789 33.65 13.92 -3.65
N ALA A 790 33.43 15.23 -3.72
CA ALA A 790 32.21 15.85 -4.26
C ALA A 790 32.32 16.28 -5.74
N SER A 791 33.48 16.13 -6.36
CA SER A 791 33.73 16.49 -7.77
C SER A 791 32.91 15.62 -8.73
N LYS A 792 32.65 16.15 -9.93
CA LYS A 792 31.93 15.41 -10.98
C LYS A 792 32.91 14.47 -11.68
N LYS A 793 32.52 13.20 -11.81
CA LYS A 793 33.28 12.14 -12.53
C LYS A 793 34.56 11.64 -11.84
N VAL A 794 34.70 11.83 -10.53
CA VAL A 794 35.85 11.34 -9.73
C VAL A 794 36.09 9.83 -9.91
N HIS A 795 35.03 9.04 -10.13
CA HIS A 795 35.13 7.61 -10.43
C HIS A 795 36.08 7.27 -11.59
N ARG A 796 36.36 8.20 -12.51
CA ARG A 796 37.25 7.95 -13.66
C ARG A 796 38.72 7.83 -13.27
N HIS A 797 39.12 8.46 -12.16
CA HIS A 797 40.51 8.44 -11.66
C HIS A 797 40.81 7.17 -10.85
N LEU A 798 39.82 6.32 -10.56
CA LEU A 798 40.04 5.09 -9.82
C LEU A 798 40.90 4.09 -10.63
N PRO A 799 41.80 3.35 -9.95
CA PRO A 799 42.53 2.25 -10.57
C PRO A 799 41.57 1.13 -11.02
N GLN A 800 42.08 0.20 -11.84
CA GLN A 800 41.32 -1.00 -12.23
C GLN A 800 41.33 -2.06 -11.12
N GLU A 801 42.45 -2.19 -10.42
CA GLU A 801 42.63 -3.18 -9.35
C GLU A 801 42.61 -2.50 -7.97
N LEU A 802 42.03 -3.21 -7.00
CA LEU A 802 42.04 -2.86 -5.59
C LEU A 802 42.75 -3.98 -4.81
N PRO A 803 43.27 -3.71 -3.60
CA PRO A 803 43.81 -4.75 -2.73
C PRO A 803 42.87 -5.95 -2.60
N LEU A 804 43.42 -7.16 -2.63
CA LEU A 804 42.67 -8.41 -2.54
C LEU A 804 41.74 -8.39 -1.32
N GLY A 805 40.47 -8.75 -1.52
CA GLY A 805 39.48 -8.83 -0.44
C GLY A 805 39.13 -7.51 0.25
N LEU A 806 39.48 -6.34 -0.30
CA LEU A 806 39.22 -5.04 0.35
C LEU A 806 37.74 -4.84 0.74
N PHE A 807 36.82 -5.32 -0.10
CA PHE A 807 35.37 -5.22 0.11
C PHE A 807 34.85 -5.96 1.35
N THR A 808 35.64 -6.82 2.00
CA THR A 808 35.19 -7.53 3.21
C THR A 808 35.22 -6.68 4.47
N HIS A 809 36.03 -5.61 4.49
CA HIS A 809 36.29 -4.80 5.69
C HIS A 809 36.34 -3.29 5.42
N LEU A 810 36.25 -2.83 4.16
CA LEU A 810 36.13 -1.41 3.86
C LEU A 810 34.72 -0.89 4.18
N ASN A 811 34.56 -0.39 5.40
CA ASN A 811 33.27 0.06 5.92
C ASN A 811 33.11 1.60 5.85
N GLY A 812 31.86 2.07 5.71
CA GLY A 812 31.47 3.47 5.77
C GLY A 812 30.86 3.85 7.12
N LEU A 813 29.65 4.42 7.09
CA LEU A 813 28.89 4.76 8.31
C LEU A 813 28.31 3.50 8.97
N ILE A 814 28.74 3.21 10.18
CA ILE A 814 28.30 2.02 10.92
C ILE A 814 27.18 2.36 11.91
N ILE A 815 26.06 1.66 11.82
CA ILE A 815 24.98 1.66 12.81
C ILE A 815 24.84 0.26 13.43
N THR A 816 23.87 0.08 14.33
CA THR A 816 23.49 -1.24 14.83
C THR A 816 22.03 -1.54 14.58
N ILE A 817 21.73 -2.81 14.32
CA ILE A 817 20.37 -3.35 14.22
C ILE A 817 20.30 -4.60 15.10
N GLY A 818 19.56 -4.52 16.20
CA GLY A 818 19.49 -5.59 17.19
C GLY A 818 20.86 -5.91 17.80
N GLY A 819 21.72 -4.90 17.96
CA GLY A 819 23.10 -5.02 18.45
C GLY A 819 24.14 -5.45 17.41
N MET A 820 23.72 -5.96 16.24
CA MET A 820 24.62 -6.35 15.16
C MET A 820 25.12 -5.09 14.41
N PRO A 821 26.43 -4.94 14.16
CA PRO A 821 26.95 -3.82 13.39
C PRO A 821 26.60 -3.95 11.91
N VAL A 822 26.26 -2.82 11.31
CA VAL A 822 25.72 -2.73 9.96
C VAL A 822 26.29 -1.51 9.25
N ASP A 823 26.79 -1.70 8.03
CA ASP A 823 27.31 -0.61 7.20
C ASP A 823 26.22 0.00 6.32
N LEU A 824 26.08 1.33 6.37
CA LEU A 824 25.23 2.13 5.47
C LEU A 824 26.01 2.71 4.28
N GLY A 825 27.30 2.40 4.19
CA GLY A 825 28.23 2.96 3.21
C GLY A 825 28.54 4.44 3.47
N LEU A 826 29.38 5.01 2.62
CA LEU A 826 29.76 6.43 2.67
C LEU A 826 29.78 6.99 1.25
N PRO A 827 28.66 7.52 0.72
CA PRO A 827 28.59 7.92 -0.68
C PRO A 827 29.40 9.18 -0.96
N ALA A 828 30.02 9.25 -2.13
CA ALA A 828 30.59 10.49 -2.64
C ALA A 828 29.52 11.59 -2.80
N GLY A 829 29.95 12.86 -2.70
CA GLY A 829 29.04 14.01 -2.73
C GLY A 829 28.25 14.26 -1.44
N LEU A 830 28.56 13.57 -0.33
CA LEU A 830 27.99 13.86 0.99
C LEU A 830 28.26 15.31 1.41
N LYS A 831 27.23 16.07 1.81
CA LYS A 831 27.37 17.50 2.17
C LYS A 831 27.77 17.69 3.62
N LEU A 832 29.01 17.32 3.96
CA LEU A 832 29.52 17.36 5.33
C LEU A 832 29.61 18.78 5.92
N THR A 833 29.92 19.80 5.11
CA THR A 833 29.91 21.20 5.56
C THR A 833 28.51 21.68 5.98
N ALA A 834 27.47 21.19 5.31
CA ALA A 834 26.09 21.44 5.73
C ALA A 834 25.77 20.70 7.04
N ALA A 835 26.27 19.47 7.21
CA ALA A 835 26.10 18.70 8.43
C ALA A 835 26.73 19.39 9.66
N GLU A 836 27.92 20.00 9.51
CA GLU A 836 28.55 20.83 10.56
C GLU A 836 27.68 22.02 10.93
N LYS A 837 27.17 22.76 9.94
CA LYS A 837 26.27 23.91 10.18
C LYS A 837 25.01 23.50 10.93
N HIS A 838 24.53 22.28 10.71
CA HIS A 838 23.37 21.71 11.40
C HIS A 838 23.72 20.99 12.71
N ARG A 839 24.96 21.12 13.22
CA ARG A 839 25.42 20.51 14.49
C ARG A 839 25.29 18.99 14.54
N LEU A 840 25.30 18.33 13.38
CA LEU A 840 25.21 16.87 13.28
C LEU A 840 26.55 16.18 13.61
N LEU A 841 27.65 16.92 13.50
CA LEU A 841 29.01 16.47 13.82
C LEU A 841 29.49 16.94 15.20
N ASP A 842 28.59 17.53 16.00
CA ASP A 842 28.88 17.87 17.39
C ASP A 842 28.91 16.57 18.22
N PRO A 843 29.87 16.46 19.17
CA PRO A 843 30.12 15.23 19.93
C PRO A 843 28.91 14.74 20.75
#